data_AF-A0AAN7PLR0-F1
#
_entry.id   AF-A0AAN7PLR0-F1
#
_cell.length_a   1.000
_cell.length_b   1.000
_cell.length_c   1.000
_cell.angle_alpha   90.00
_cell.angle_beta   90.00
_cell.angle_gamma   90.00
#
_symmetry.space_group_name_H-M   'P 1'
#
loop_
_entity.id
_entity.type
_entity.pdbx_description
1 polymer ?
#
loop_
_entity_poly.entity_id
_entity_poly.type
_entity_poly.pdbx_seq_one_letter_code
_entity_poly.pdbx_strand_id
1 'polypeptide(L)'
;MKQHKTKNRMIRLRSKFLSATDPLETPVIILGRLLKLKSVGFQYLRCKLDPRVSEEIYKTALGKLKVGETCSLYLNNAIIAAIPFKCSRHNTPSRCHAITRLITSCSPGVYDNRCIVIVCEYNDVFASACAVARAFRNYTKKTGPRSVIAFQVSVEFVVVPAEEVTIFHESMLQITKLSNDDLKWLENVCSGIRIAARITETPCNEMNVENFLEEIQAIGLLLNVKPVVIRGQKLQEKGFGGIYGVGKAALEEPALAILSYTPENAKHTIAWVGKGIVYDTGGLCLKAKTEMVRMKQDCGGAAAILGAFYAIVTSGFTENLHAIFCLAENSVGPLATRPDDIHTLYSGRTVEINNTDAEGRLVLADGVVYAKRNLNANVIIDMATLTGAQGIATGKYHAAFLTNNETWEKHCMEAGKISGDLTFPLPYTPELHMAEFESIYADMKNSSSSNAASCCGGLFIGAHLGFDFRGVWIHVDMASPVHCGEKATGYGVALLCVLFGHLSKQQILQNISPHIEINEIPRNSSKLPMPPRIRDVSTVLNNSGINIIPSSSPVSTSCPVFLKSTCASNSSRLSQSFSCTSTPSTSKTDKGDINGDAQFGFSTPTLTKSSSESKGFCDQVLDYLITIGTQNRQILKLLTTNTHNNSIKAFELSDDLELTLPVSNLTDLRRLEEYLSNNTNLSAVASYLSGLGG
;
A
#
# COMPACT_ATOMS: atom_id res chain seq x y z
N MET A 1 20.16 17.65 14.49
CA MET A 1 20.31 17.37 15.96
C MET A 1 19.09 17.82 16.80
N LYS A 2 17.86 17.40 16.42
CA LYS A 2 16.59 17.65 17.14
C LYS A 2 16.03 16.38 17.81
N GLN A 3 16.89 15.45 18.23
CA GLN A 3 16.50 14.18 18.86
C GLN A 3 15.99 14.32 20.32
N HIS A 4 15.92 15.54 20.87
CA HIS A 4 15.61 15.74 22.28
C HIS A 4 14.12 15.71 22.68
N LYS A 5 13.18 15.56 21.73
CA LYS A 5 11.73 15.53 22.07
C LYS A 5 11.05 14.16 21.99
N THR A 6 11.72 13.11 21.52
CA THR A 6 11.14 11.75 21.40
C THR A 6 11.36 10.83 22.61
N LYS A 7 12.21 11.21 23.58
CA LYS A 7 12.46 10.40 24.81
C LYS A 7 11.20 10.13 25.65
N ASN A 8 10.11 10.84 25.38
CA ASN A 8 8.94 10.91 26.25
C ASN A 8 7.71 10.10 25.76
N ARG A 9 7.79 9.34 24.66
CA ARG A 9 6.68 8.54 24.14
C ARG A 9 7.10 7.10 23.91
N MET A 10 6.95 6.25 24.91
CA MET A 10 7.53 4.91 24.93
C MET A 10 6.45 3.83 24.98
N ILE A 11 6.64 2.76 24.21
CA ILE A 11 5.93 1.50 24.38
C ILE A 11 6.92 0.55 25.04
N ARG A 12 6.58 0.03 26.22
CA ARG A 12 7.37 -0.97 26.94
C ARG A 12 6.60 -2.27 27.00
N LEU A 13 7.25 -3.36 26.61
CA LEU A 13 6.69 -4.69 26.71
C LEU A 13 7.23 -5.36 27.99
N ARG A 14 6.41 -6.15 28.69
CA ARG A 14 6.83 -6.83 29.94
C ARG A 14 6.51 -8.32 29.91
N SER A 15 7.44 -9.14 30.44
CA SER A 15 7.39 -10.62 30.43
C SER A 15 7.17 -11.21 31.82
N LYS A 16 7.23 -10.36 32.85
CA LYS A 16 6.90 -10.77 34.22
C LYS A 16 5.38 -10.93 34.36
N PHE A 17 4.96 -11.53 35.47
CA PHE A 17 3.57 -11.53 35.91
C PHE A 17 2.95 -10.14 35.77
N LEU A 18 1.63 -10.11 35.62
CA LEU A 18 0.89 -8.88 35.46
C LEU A 18 1.25 -7.91 36.59
N SER A 19 1.74 -6.72 36.24
CA SER A 19 2.15 -5.76 37.28
C SER A 19 0.91 -5.18 37.96
N ALA A 20 0.94 -4.98 39.27
CA ALA A 20 -0.18 -4.30 39.93
C ALA A 20 -0.37 -2.88 39.39
N THR A 21 -1.61 -2.48 39.12
CA THR A 21 -1.99 -1.12 38.71
C THR A 21 -3.40 -0.80 39.21
N ASP A 22 -3.61 0.41 39.75
CA ASP A 22 -4.97 0.94 39.98
C ASP A 22 -5.48 1.60 38.68
N PRO A 23 -6.61 1.16 38.10
CA PRO A 23 -7.19 1.78 36.91
C PRO A 23 -7.39 3.29 37.01
N LEU A 24 -7.62 3.84 38.20
CA LEU A 24 -7.76 5.28 38.39
C LEU A 24 -6.46 6.05 38.08
N GLU A 25 -5.31 5.47 38.44
CA GLU A 25 -3.99 6.09 38.23
C GLU A 25 -3.42 5.76 36.85
N THR A 26 -3.59 4.52 36.40
CA THR A 26 -3.10 4.03 35.12
C THR A 26 -4.23 3.26 34.41
N PRO A 27 -4.93 3.90 33.46
CA PRO A 27 -5.98 3.25 32.69
C PRO A 27 -5.52 1.93 32.07
N VAL A 28 -6.38 0.91 32.13
CA VAL A 28 -6.13 -0.44 31.63
C VAL A 28 -7.10 -0.85 30.54
N ILE A 29 -6.55 -1.44 29.48
CA ILE A 29 -7.33 -2.07 28.41
C ILE A 29 -6.94 -3.55 28.34
N ILE A 30 -7.90 -4.44 28.57
CA ILE A 30 -7.73 -5.90 28.48
C ILE A 30 -8.36 -6.37 27.16
N LEU A 31 -7.56 -6.95 26.26
CA LEU A 31 -8.02 -7.44 24.96
C LEU A 31 -7.74 -8.93 24.81
N GLY A 32 -8.62 -9.64 24.11
CA GLY A 32 -8.39 -11.04 23.75
C GLY A 32 -9.55 -11.60 22.94
N ARG A 33 -9.38 -12.80 22.36
CA ARG A 33 -10.53 -13.54 21.82
C ARG A 33 -11.46 -13.91 22.97
N LEU A 34 -12.77 -13.87 22.76
CA LEU A 34 -13.75 -14.05 23.86
C LEU A 34 -13.56 -15.38 24.63
N LEU A 35 -13.26 -16.48 23.93
CA LEU A 35 -12.98 -17.77 24.57
C LEU A 35 -11.71 -17.73 25.43
N LYS A 36 -10.65 -17.08 24.93
CA LYS A 36 -9.38 -16.94 25.64
C LYS A 36 -9.48 -15.96 26.82
N LEU A 37 -10.31 -14.92 26.72
CA LEU A 37 -10.63 -14.05 27.86
C LEU A 37 -11.36 -14.82 28.97
N LYS A 38 -12.28 -15.73 28.61
CA LYS A 38 -13.00 -16.58 29.55
C LYS A 38 -12.10 -17.64 30.20
N SER A 39 -11.03 -18.06 29.54
CA SER A 39 -10.09 -19.02 30.11
C SER A 39 -9.14 -18.39 31.14
N VAL A 40 -9.04 -17.06 31.22
CA VAL A 40 -8.25 -16.36 32.23
C VAL A 40 -9.14 -15.94 33.39
N GLY A 41 -8.94 -16.54 34.57
CA GLY A 41 -9.72 -16.24 35.77
C GLY A 41 -9.54 -14.81 36.27
N PHE A 42 -10.60 -14.24 36.88
CA PHE A 42 -10.55 -12.90 37.49
C PHE A 42 -9.39 -12.74 38.47
N GLN A 43 -9.10 -13.76 39.26
CA GLN A 43 -8.03 -13.74 40.27
C GLN A 43 -6.65 -13.44 39.66
N TYR A 44 -6.40 -13.85 38.41
CA TYR A 44 -5.16 -13.55 37.71
C TYR A 44 -5.11 -12.08 37.24
N LEU A 45 -6.23 -11.57 36.72
CA LEU A 45 -6.35 -10.18 36.24
C LEU A 45 -6.58 -9.16 37.36
N ARG A 46 -6.90 -9.63 38.57
CA ARG A 46 -7.27 -8.83 39.72
C ARG A 46 -6.24 -7.74 40.04
N CYS A 47 -4.95 -8.05 39.93
CA CYS A 47 -3.87 -7.09 40.15
C CYS A 47 -3.94 -5.85 39.23
N LYS A 48 -4.62 -5.92 38.08
CA LYS A 48 -4.83 -4.81 37.14
C LYS A 48 -6.11 -4.03 37.38
N LEU A 49 -6.99 -4.57 38.21
CA LEU A 49 -8.39 -4.16 38.34
C LEU A 49 -8.73 -3.68 39.76
N ASP A 50 -7.99 -4.16 40.76
CA ASP A 50 -8.10 -3.73 42.14
C ASP A 50 -7.67 -2.26 42.32
N PRO A 51 -8.30 -1.52 43.24
CA PRO A 51 -9.49 -1.88 44.02
C PRO A 51 -10.82 -1.53 43.30
N ARG A 52 -10.77 -1.18 42.01
CA ARG A 52 -11.88 -0.48 41.32
C ARG A 52 -12.95 -1.39 40.74
N VAL A 53 -12.61 -2.63 40.38
CA VAL A 53 -13.52 -3.56 39.71
C VAL A 53 -13.62 -4.86 40.50
N SER A 54 -14.83 -5.19 40.95
CA SER A 54 -15.11 -6.47 41.63
C SER A 54 -15.22 -7.64 40.66
N GLU A 55 -15.08 -8.86 41.17
CA GLU A 55 -15.25 -10.09 40.38
C GLU A 55 -16.64 -10.18 39.73
N GLU A 56 -17.68 -9.71 40.43
CA GLU A 56 -19.06 -9.70 39.94
C GLU A 56 -19.23 -8.77 38.74
N ILE A 57 -18.63 -7.57 38.79
CA ILE A 57 -18.64 -6.61 37.68
C ILE A 57 -17.92 -7.22 36.48
N TYR A 58 -16.72 -7.79 36.70
CA TYR A 58 -15.94 -8.42 35.64
C TYR A 58 -16.70 -9.58 34.97
N LYS A 59 -17.26 -10.51 35.74
CA LYS A 59 -18.03 -11.65 35.21
C LYS A 59 -19.27 -11.19 34.45
N THR A 60 -19.99 -10.20 34.97
CA THR A 60 -21.18 -9.65 34.30
C THR A 60 -20.82 -8.98 32.98
N ALA A 61 -19.75 -8.19 32.95
CA ALA A 61 -19.26 -7.55 31.74
C ALA A 61 -18.81 -8.57 30.70
N LEU A 62 -18.01 -9.57 31.11
CA LEU A 62 -17.53 -10.63 30.22
C LEU A 62 -18.67 -11.50 29.68
N GLY A 63 -19.73 -11.73 30.45
CA GLY A 63 -20.93 -12.43 30.02
C GLY A 63 -21.74 -11.69 28.96
N LYS A 64 -21.72 -10.35 28.98
CA LYS A 64 -22.42 -9.48 28.00
C LYS A 64 -21.55 -9.07 26.81
N LEU A 65 -20.23 -9.23 26.89
CA LEU A 65 -19.28 -8.79 25.88
C LEU A 65 -19.48 -9.55 24.56
N LYS A 66 -19.81 -8.82 23.49
CA LYS A 66 -19.91 -9.41 22.14
C LYS A 66 -18.60 -9.28 21.39
N VAL A 67 -18.44 -10.16 20.41
CA VAL A 67 -17.26 -10.22 19.55
C VAL A 67 -17.09 -8.92 18.77
N GLY A 68 -15.92 -8.29 18.88
CA GLY A 68 -15.60 -7.02 18.20
C GLY A 68 -16.04 -5.76 18.96
N GLU A 69 -16.57 -5.90 20.18
CA GLU A 69 -17.02 -4.80 21.02
C GLU A 69 -16.10 -4.57 22.24
N THR A 70 -16.33 -3.45 22.92
CA THR A 70 -15.66 -3.04 24.16
C THR A 70 -16.69 -2.87 25.26
N CYS A 71 -16.34 -3.18 26.51
CA CYS A 71 -17.15 -2.93 27.68
C CYS A 71 -16.32 -2.21 28.74
N SER A 72 -16.81 -1.06 29.22
CA SER A 72 -16.17 -0.34 30.34
C SER A 72 -16.49 -1.05 31.65
N LEU A 73 -15.44 -1.38 32.40
CA LEU A 73 -15.50 -1.94 33.74
C LEU A 73 -15.49 -0.84 34.82
N TYR A 74 -14.81 0.27 34.56
CA TYR A 74 -14.73 1.40 35.49
C TYR A 74 -14.43 2.71 34.73
N LEU A 75 -15.41 3.62 34.64
CA LEU A 75 -15.26 5.00 34.14
C LEU A 75 -14.39 5.18 32.87
N ASN A 76 -14.38 4.21 31.94
CA ASN A 76 -13.46 4.10 30.79
C ASN A 76 -11.95 4.01 31.14
N ASN A 77 -11.61 3.95 32.42
CA ASN A 77 -10.29 3.72 32.95
C ASN A 77 -9.95 2.22 33.08
N ALA A 78 -10.95 1.35 33.15
CA ALA A 78 -10.78 -0.09 32.94
C ALA A 78 -11.73 -0.54 31.85
N ILE A 79 -11.20 -1.15 30.78
CA ILE A 79 -11.99 -1.61 29.63
C ILE A 79 -11.60 -3.04 29.28
N ILE A 80 -12.59 -3.88 28.99
CA ILE A 80 -12.40 -5.19 28.37
C ILE A 80 -12.90 -5.18 26.92
N ALA A 81 -12.17 -5.80 26.00
CA ALA A 81 -12.48 -5.79 24.58
C ALA A 81 -12.33 -7.17 23.95
N ALA A 82 -13.33 -7.61 23.19
CA ALA A 82 -13.30 -8.90 22.52
C ALA A 82 -12.82 -8.77 21.08
N ILE A 83 -11.74 -9.47 20.74
CA ILE A 83 -11.20 -9.52 19.38
C ILE A 83 -12.08 -10.44 18.52
N PRO A 84 -12.44 -10.04 17.29
CA PRO A 84 -13.10 -10.92 16.32
C PRO A 84 -12.32 -12.21 16.07
N PHE A 85 -13.00 -13.34 15.87
CA PHE A 85 -12.33 -14.62 15.55
C PHE A 85 -12.53 -15.04 14.08
N LYS A 86 -13.62 -14.63 13.43
CA LYS A 86 -13.87 -14.94 12.02
C LYS A 86 -12.76 -14.36 11.14
N CYS A 87 -12.10 -15.21 10.37
CA CYS A 87 -10.98 -14.85 9.51
C CYS A 87 -11.12 -15.53 8.15
N SER A 88 -10.99 -14.77 7.06
CA SER A 88 -10.90 -15.33 5.71
C SER A 88 -9.46 -15.76 5.41
N ARG A 89 -9.29 -16.62 4.40
CA ARG A 89 -7.98 -17.22 4.04
C ARG A 89 -6.88 -16.22 3.67
N HIS A 90 -7.22 -14.99 3.28
CA HIS A 90 -6.27 -13.93 2.91
C HIS A 90 -6.09 -12.88 4.01
N ASN A 91 -6.66 -13.09 5.18
CA ASN A 91 -6.51 -12.19 6.32
C ASN A 91 -5.63 -12.85 7.40
N THR A 92 -5.12 -12.04 8.32
CA THR A 92 -4.30 -12.51 9.45
C THR A 92 -5.19 -13.18 10.51
N PRO A 93 -4.87 -14.40 10.96
CA PRO A 93 -5.56 -15.06 12.07
C PRO A 93 -5.51 -14.26 13.38
N SER A 94 -4.46 -13.48 13.60
CA SER A 94 -4.29 -12.61 14.77
C SER A 94 -5.33 -11.49 14.87
N ARG A 95 -5.94 -11.13 13.73
CA ARG A 95 -6.88 -10.01 13.61
C ARG A 95 -6.32 -8.69 14.16
N CYS A 96 -5.01 -8.48 13.98
CA CYS A 96 -4.27 -7.33 14.52
C CYS A 96 -4.83 -5.96 14.08
N HIS A 97 -5.49 -5.86 12.92
CA HIS A 97 -6.23 -4.67 12.50
C HIS A 97 -7.38 -4.33 13.45
N ALA A 98 -8.10 -5.33 13.95
CA ALA A 98 -9.16 -5.14 14.94
C ALA A 98 -8.58 -4.71 16.29
N ILE A 99 -7.42 -5.26 16.70
CA ILE A 99 -6.70 -4.83 17.91
C ILE A 99 -6.36 -3.35 17.82
N THR A 100 -5.76 -2.91 16.72
CA THR A 100 -5.42 -1.49 16.48
C THR A 100 -6.66 -0.60 16.59
N ARG A 101 -7.77 -1.03 15.96
CA ARG A 101 -9.04 -0.29 15.97
C ARG A 101 -9.64 -0.20 17.38
N LEU A 102 -9.70 -1.32 18.11
CA LEU A 102 -10.25 -1.39 19.46
C LEU A 102 -9.46 -0.49 20.42
N ILE A 103 -8.13 -0.58 20.40
CA ILE A 103 -7.26 0.28 21.22
C ILE A 103 -7.48 1.75 20.88
N THR A 104 -7.56 2.08 19.58
CA THR A 104 -7.79 3.46 19.13
C THR A 104 -9.16 3.98 19.56
N SER A 105 -10.21 3.15 19.50
CA SER A 105 -11.57 3.55 19.93
C SER A 105 -11.70 3.71 21.44
N CYS A 106 -10.96 2.93 22.22
CA CYS A 106 -10.90 3.10 23.68
C CYS A 106 -10.17 4.38 24.09
N SER A 107 -9.44 5.04 23.18
CA SER A 107 -8.63 6.21 23.50
C SER A 107 -8.54 7.23 22.37
N PRO A 108 -9.68 7.88 22.07
CA PRO A 108 -9.77 8.82 20.97
C PRO A 108 -8.98 10.11 21.29
N GLY A 109 -7.74 10.19 20.79
CA GLY A 109 -6.94 11.41 20.86
C GLY A 109 -6.47 11.79 22.27
N VAL A 110 -6.43 10.84 23.20
CA VAL A 110 -5.79 10.95 24.51
C VAL A 110 -4.58 10.03 24.50
N TYR A 111 -3.39 10.62 24.64
CA TYR A 111 -2.14 9.88 24.82
C TYR A 111 -1.68 10.08 26.26
N ASP A 112 -2.03 9.14 27.12
CA ASP A 112 -1.72 9.11 28.55
C ASP A 112 -0.93 7.84 28.91
N ASN A 113 -0.46 7.79 30.16
CA ASN A 113 0.12 6.57 30.72
C ASN A 113 -0.98 5.51 30.85
N ARG A 114 -0.69 4.29 30.40
CA ARG A 114 -1.69 3.21 30.38
C ARG A 114 -1.06 1.83 30.35
N CYS A 115 -1.86 0.84 30.72
CA CYS A 115 -1.54 -0.57 30.62
C CYS A 115 -2.44 -1.25 29.59
N ILE A 116 -1.85 -2.04 28.70
CA ILE A 116 -2.56 -2.88 27.74
C ILE A 116 -2.25 -4.32 28.05
N VAL A 117 -3.26 -5.10 28.40
CA VAL A 117 -3.14 -6.53 28.63
C VAL A 117 -3.70 -7.25 27.41
N ILE A 118 -2.89 -8.09 26.76
CA ILE A 118 -3.32 -8.87 25.58
C ILE A 118 -3.30 -10.35 25.93
N VAL A 119 -4.48 -10.96 25.94
CA VAL A 119 -4.68 -12.40 26.10
C VAL A 119 -4.72 -13.04 24.71
N CYS A 120 -3.65 -13.76 24.35
CA CYS A 120 -3.49 -14.31 23.00
C CYS A 120 -2.63 -15.58 23.00
N GLU A 121 -2.66 -16.30 21.89
CA GLU A 121 -1.77 -17.43 21.65
C GLU A 121 -0.37 -16.93 21.27
N TYR A 122 0.65 -17.77 21.45
CA TYR A 122 2.05 -17.41 21.18
C TYR A 122 2.25 -16.86 19.75
N ASN A 123 1.61 -17.49 18.77
CA ASN A 123 1.71 -17.10 17.35
C ASN A 123 1.12 -15.71 17.05
N ASP A 124 0.21 -15.21 17.90
CA ASP A 124 -0.44 -13.91 17.73
C ASP A 124 0.31 -12.77 18.44
N VAL A 125 1.32 -13.07 19.27
CA VAL A 125 2.08 -12.08 20.08
C VAL A 125 2.71 -11.01 19.17
N PHE A 126 3.41 -11.44 18.12
CA PHE A 126 4.12 -10.52 17.22
C PHE A 126 3.19 -9.52 16.54
N ALA A 127 2.15 -10.02 15.87
CA ALA A 127 1.18 -9.18 15.19
C ALA A 127 0.41 -8.27 16.16
N SER A 128 0.14 -8.76 17.37
CA SER A 128 -0.51 -7.98 18.43
C SER A 128 0.38 -6.84 18.94
N ALA A 129 1.68 -7.08 19.16
CA ALA A 129 2.63 -6.03 19.50
C ALA A 129 2.69 -4.96 18.41
N CYS A 130 2.75 -5.39 17.15
CA CYS A 130 2.73 -4.49 16.00
C CYS A 130 1.44 -3.65 15.98
N ALA A 131 0.26 -4.25 16.22
CA ALA A 131 -1.01 -3.53 16.29
C ALA A 131 -1.04 -2.46 17.38
N VAL A 132 -0.48 -2.76 18.55
CA VAL A 132 -0.35 -1.77 19.62
C VAL A 132 0.51 -0.59 19.15
N ALA A 133 1.65 -0.85 18.51
CA ALA A 133 2.52 0.22 17.99
C ALA A 133 1.78 1.17 17.03
N ARG A 134 0.91 0.63 16.18
CA ARG A 134 0.10 1.40 15.21
C ARG A 134 -0.98 2.27 15.87
N ALA A 135 -1.44 1.88 17.05
CA ALA A 135 -2.42 2.66 17.81
C ALA A 135 -1.81 3.93 18.43
N PHE A 136 -0.50 3.92 18.77
CA PHE A 136 0.18 5.00 19.48
C PHE A 136 1.19 5.76 18.61
N ARG A 137 0.72 6.87 18.03
CA ARG A 137 1.45 7.63 17.01
C ARG A 137 2.26 8.78 17.60
N ASN A 138 3.25 9.24 16.84
CA ASN A 138 4.21 10.23 17.31
C ASN A 138 3.98 11.64 16.77
N TYR A 139 3.40 11.80 15.58
CA TYR A 139 3.28 13.11 14.96
C TYR A 139 1.99 13.83 15.36
N THR A 140 2.11 15.04 15.88
CA THR A 140 0.99 15.97 16.11
C THR A 140 1.52 17.39 16.25
N LYS A 141 0.84 18.35 15.63
CA LYS A 141 1.05 19.80 15.80
C LYS A 141 -0.14 20.50 16.44
N LYS A 142 -1.09 19.74 17.02
CA LYS A 142 -2.18 20.32 17.80
C LYS A 142 -1.58 21.15 18.95
N THR A 143 -2.18 22.28 19.30
CA THR A 143 -1.68 23.18 20.37
C THR A 143 -2.33 22.93 21.73
N GLY A 144 -3.38 22.11 21.78
CA GLY A 144 -4.10 21.82 23.02
C GLY A 144 -3.28 20.98 24.03
N PRO A 145 -3.71 20.92 25.30
CA PRO A 145 -2.95 20.32 26.41
C PRO A 145 -2.53 18.86 26.18
N ARG A 146 -3.23 18.13 25.30
CA ARG A 146 -2.94 16.74 24.94
C ARG A 146 -1.79 16.54 23.93
N SER A 147 -1.22 17.61 23.37
CA SER A 147 -0.21 17.50 22.31
C SER A 147 1.23 17.39 22.82
N VAL A 148 1.49 17.75 24.07
CA VAL A 148 2.84 17.86 24.67
C VAL A 148 3.13 16.79 25.72
N ILE A 149 2.13 16.01 26.14
CA ILE A 149 2.29 15.08 27.26
C ILE A 149 3.15 13.89 26.84
N ALA A 150 4.19 13.66 27.64
CA ALA A 150 4.96 12.42 27.67
C ALA A 150 4.04 11.29 28.08
N PHE A 151 4.03 10.18 27.35
CA PHE A 151 3.23 9.02 27.71
C PHE A 151 4.05 7.75 27.68
N GLN A 152 3.69 6.83 28.57
CA GLN A 152 4.22 5.49 28.61
C GLN A 152 3.08 4.48 28.48
N VAL A 153 3.11 3.70 27.41
CA VAL A 153 2.23 2.53 27.25
C VAL A 153 3.02 1.31 27.71
N SER A 154 2.53 0.66 28.76
CA SER A 154 2.97 -0.68 29.13
C SER A 154 2.09 -1.72 28.45
N VAL A 155 2.70 -2.74 27.87
CA VAL A 155 1.99 -3.84 27.21
C VAL A 155 2.42 -5.14 27.86
N GLU A 156 1.45 -5.93 28.28
CA GLU A 156 1.66 -7.17 29.02
C GLU A 156 0.90 -8.29 28.31
N PHE A 157 1.62 -9.34 27.93
CA PHE A 157 1.04 -10.49 27.25
C PHE A 157 0.68 -11.57 28.25
N VAL A 158 -0.56 -12.05 28.16
CA VAL A 158 -1.01 -13.29 28.82
C VAL A 158 -1.08 -14.34 27.73
N VAL A 159 0.02 -15.10 27.58
CA VAL A 159 0.12 -16.12 26.54
C VAL A 159 -0.61 -17.37 27.01
N VAL A 160 -1.65 -17.75 26.28
CA VAL A 160 -2.49 -18.91 26.58
C VAL A 160 -2.25 -20.03 25.56
N PRO A 161 -2.34 -21.30 25.96
CA PRO A 161 -2.19 -22.41 25.03
C PRO A 161 -3.31 -22.41 23.96
N ALA A 162 -3.03 -23.06 22.83
CA ALA A 162 -4.01 -23.23 21.76
C ALA A 162 -5.23 -24.04 22.24
N GLU A 163 -4.99 -25.07 23.06
CA GLU A 163 -6.01 -25.90 23.70
C GLU A 163 -6.81 -25.13 24.76
N GLU A 164 -8.06 -25.56 25.02
CA GLU A 164 -8.94 -24.95 26.00
C GLU A 164 -8.54 -25.37 27.43
N VAL A 165 -7.61 -24.62 28.02
CA VAL A 165 -7.21 -24.79 29.43
C VAL A 165 -7.62 -23.55 30.23
N THR A 166 -8.38 -23.75 31.31
CA THR A 166 -8.74 -22.67 32.24
C THR A 166 -7.59 -22.38 33.20
N ILE A 167 -7.10 -21.14 33.18
CA ILE A 167 -5.95 -20.67 33.93
C ILE A 167 -6.45 -19.94 35.17
N PHE A 168 -6.27 -20.58 36.32
CA PHE A 168 -6.62 -20.03 37.63
C PHE A 168 -5.41 -19.50 38.42
N HIS A 169 -4.19 -20.02 38.15
CA HIS A 169 -2.99 -19.70 38.92
C HIS A 169 -1.73 -19.66 38.04
N GLU A 170 -0.73 -18.91 38.50
CA GLU A 170 0.55 -18.61 37.84
C GLU A 170 1.36 -19.84 37.39
N SER A 171 1.29 -20.94 38.15
CA SER A 171 2.00 -22.19 37.87
C SER A 171 1.50 -22.88 36.60
N MET A 172 0.30 -22.57 36.12
CA MET A 172 -0.28 -23.15 34.90
C MET A 172 0.12 -22.42 33.61
N LEU A 173 0.78 -21.26 33.72
CA LEU A 173 1.30 -20.46 32.59
C LEU A 173 2.79 -20.74 32.29
N GLN A 174 3.41 -21.73 32.95
CA GLN A 174 4.85 -21.98 32.86
C GLN A 174 5.36 -22.42 31.47
N ILE A 175 4.47 -22.64 30.49
CA ILE A 175 4.80 -23.32 29.23
C ILE A 175 5.22 -22.35 28.10
N THR A 176 4.98 -21.03 28.20
CA THR A 176 5.27 -20.07 27.11
C THR A 176 5.66 -18.67 27.61
N LYS A 177 6.65 -18.57 28.50
CA LYS A 177 7.19 -17.25 28.91
C LYS A 177 8.02 -16.63 27.78
N LEU A 178 7.69 -15.40 27.40
CA LEU A 178 8.53 -14.58 26.53
C LEU A 178 9.82 -14.20 27.28
N SER A 179 10.97 -14.40 26.65
CA SER A 179 12.24 -13.97 27.23
C SER A 179 12.36 -12.44 27.25
N ASN A 180 13.26 -11.88 28.06
CA ASN A 180 13.52 -10.45 28.03
C ASN A 180 14.07 -9.99 26.66
N ASP A 181 14.79 -10.88 25.97
CA ASP A 181 15.34 -10.60 24.64
C ASP A 181 14.22 -10.54 23.60
N ASP A 182 13.24 -11.46 23.64
CA ASP A 182 12.05 -11.42 22.77
C ASP A 182 11.30 -10.10 22.93
N LEU A 183 11.12 -9.64 24.17
CA LEU A 183 10.45 -8.37 24.44
C LEU A 183 11.25 -7.18 23.96
N LYS A 184 12.56 -7.17 24.22
CA LYS A 184 13.42 -6.08 23.79
C LYS A 184 13.40 -5.95 22.28
N TRP A 185 13.39 -7.08 21.59
CA TRP A 185 13.24 -7.14 20.15
C TRP A 185 11.88 -6.62 19.68
N LEU A 186 10.77 -7.10 20.25
CA LEU A 186 9.42 -6.62 19.93
C LEU A 186 9.29 -5.10 20.15
N GLU A 187 9.94 -4.54 21.18
CA GLU A 187 10.03 -3.10 21.40
C GLU A 187 10.76 -2.36 20.27
N ASN A 188 11.83 -2.96 19.74
CA ASN A 188 12.56 -2.41 18.58
C ASN A 188 11.68 -2.42 17.32
N VAL A 189 10.92 -3.49 17.09
CA VAL A 189 9.94 -3.57 15.98
C VAL A 189 8.85 -2.51 16.15
N CYS A 190 8.30 -2.36 17.35
CA CYS A 190 7.31 -1.32 17.65
C CYS A 190 7.88 0.09 17.41
N SER A 191 9.16 0.30 17.74
CA SER A 191 9.87 1.55 17.47
C SER A 191 10.05 1.79 15.97
N GLY A 192 10.43 0.76 15.21
CA GLY A 192 10.52 0.81 13.75
C GLY A 192 9.20 1.19 13.09
N ILE A 193 8.08 0.57 13.48
CA ILE A 193 6.74 0.89 12.99
C ILE A 193 6.39 2.37 13.27
N ARG A 194 6.70 2.84 14.48
CA ARG A 194 6.43 4.22 14.89
C ARG A 194 7.36 5.24 14.26
N ILE A 195 8.59 4.86 13.88
CA ILE A 195 9.49 5.67 13.06
C ILE A 195 8.90 5.83 11.66
N ALA A 196 8.55 4.72 11.01
CA ALA A 196 7.96 4.72 9.67
C ALA A 196 6.68 5.59 9.64
N ALA A 197 5.73 5.32 10.55
CA ALA A 197 4.48 6.08 10.62
C ALA A 197 4.72 7.58 10.88
N ARG A 198 5.70 7.95 11.74
CA ARG A 198 6.01 9.35 12.03
C ARG A 198 6.55 10.07 10.81
N ILE A 199 7.49 9.48 10.09
CA ILE A 199 8.10 10.07 8.89
C ILE A 199 6.99 10.33 7.86
N THR A 200 6.18 9.32 7.58
CA THR A 200 5.03 9.40 6.65
C THR A 200 3.94 10.39 7.08
N GLU A 201 3.73 10.62 8.37
CA GLU A 201 2.75 11.60 8.88
C GLU A 201 3.28 13.04 8.89
N THR A 202 4.60 13.23 8.95
CA THR A 202 5.23 14.56 9.03
C THR A 202 5.08 15.25 7.67
N PRO A 203 4.55 16.49 7.62
CA PRO A 203 4.37 17.21 6.37
C PRO A 203 5.72 17.61 5.77
N CYS A 204 5.80 17.73 4.44
CA CYS A 204 7.05 17.96 3.72
C CYS A 204 7.83 19.21 4.19
N ASN A 205 7.14 20.26 4.62
CA ASN A 205 7.80 21.45 5.18
C ASN A 205 8.60 21.18 6.49
N GLU A 206 8.43 20.00 7.11
CA GLU A 206 9.22 19.51 8.24
C GLU A 206 9.90 18.14 7.98
N MET A 207 9.62 17.54 6.82
CA MET A 207 10.15 16.25 6.37
C MET A 207 10.48 16.34 4.87
N ASN A 208 11.38 17.26 4.53
CA ASN A 208 11.93 17.36 3.18
C ASN A 208 13.11 16.38 3.00
N VAL A 209 13.79 16.42 1.85
CA VAL A 209 14.91 15.49 1.56
C VAL A 209 16.03 15.61 2.61
N GLU A 210 16.40 16.83 3.03
CA GLU A 210 17.42 17.04 4.06
C GLU A 210 17.00 16.43 5.40
N ASN A 211 15.76 16.68 5.84
CA ASN A 211 15.27 16.13 7.11
C ASN A 211 15.16 14.61 7.07
N PHE A 212 14.82 14.01 5.92
CA PHE A 212 14.84 12.57 5.77
C PHE A 212 16.27 12.02 5.87
N LEU A 213 17.27 12.68 5.26
CA LEU A 213 18.68 12.32 5.42
C LEU A 213 19.13 12.38 6.89
N GLU A 214 18.67 13.38 7.66
CA GLU A 214 18.92 13.42 9.11
C GLU A 214 18.34 12.21 9.85
N GLU A 215 17.14 11.74 9.47
CA GLU A 215 16.53 10.53 10.03
C GLU A 215 17.36 9.28 9.71
N ILE A 216 17.83 9.14 8.47
CA ILE A 216 18.72 8.05 8.04
C ILE A 216 20.02 8.09 8.84
N GLN A 217 20.62 9.27 9.01
CA GLN A 217 21.83 9.46 9.80
C GLN A 217 21.60 9.10 11.27
N ALA A 218 20.47 9.50 11.85
CA ALA A 218 20.11 9.20 13.22
C ALA A 218 19.99 7.69 13.48
N ILE A 219 19.37 6.95 12.55
CA ILE A 219 19.29 5.49 12.62
C ILE A 219 20.68 4.87 12.40
N GLY A 220 21.45 5.38 11.43
CA GLY A 220 22.83 4.96 11.22
C GLY A 220 23.68 5.06 12.50
N LEU A 221 23.58 6.17 13.23
CA LEU A 221 24.28 6.36 14.51
C LEU A 221 23.85 5.33 15.57
N LEU A 222 22.55 5.02 15.68
CA LEU A 222 22.05 4.00 16.61
C LEU A 222 22.55 2.59 16.28
N LEU A 223 22.81 2.31 15.00
CA LEU A 223 23.31 1.03 14.52
C LEU A 223 24.84 0.99 14.34
N ASN A 224 25.53 2.10 14.63
CA ASN A 224 26.95 2.27 14.30
C ASN A 224 27.27 2.04 12.81
N VAL A 225 26.38 2.49 11.92
CA VAL A 225 26.49 2.42 10.45
C VAL A 225 26.51 3.84 9.88
N LYS A 226 27.57 4.19 9.15
CA LYS A 226 27.65 5.49 8.46
C LYS A 226 26.92 5.43 7.11
N PRO A 227 25.95 6.33 6.83
CA PRO A 227 25.30 6.35 5.53
C PRO A 227 26.25 6.85 4.43
N VAL A 228 26.14 6.26 3.24
CA VAL A 228 26.70 6.79 2.00
C VAL A 228 25.63 7.60 1.30
N VAL A 229 25.94 8.82 0.86
CA VAL A 229 24.97 9.73 0.22
C VAL A 229 25.51 10.25 -1.10
N ILE A 230 24.73 10.12 -2.17
CA ILE A 230 24.96 10.72 -3.49
C ILE A 230 23.84 11.74 -3.72
N ARG A 231 24.17 13.03 -3.82
CA ARG A 231 23.18 14.11 -3.78
C ARG A 231 23.37 15.12 -4.91
N GLY A 232 22.26 15.71 -5.36
CA GLY A 232 22.23 16.85 -6.28
C GLY A 232 22.96 16.54 -7.58
N GLN A 233 23.85 17.45 -8.00
CA GLN A 233 24.61 17.32 -9.24
C GLN A 233 25.43 16.02 -9.35
N LYS A 234 25.88 15.46 -8.22
CA LYS A 234 26.63 14.19 -8.23
C LYS A 234 25.78 13.01 -8.71
N LEU A 235 24.45 13.09 -8.59
CA LEU A 235 23.56 12.09 -9.18
C LEU A 235 23.62 12.17 -10.70
N GLN A 236 23.51 13.38 -11.28
CA GLN A 236 23.61 13.60 -12.72
C GLN A 236 24.97 13.14 -13.26
N GLU A 237 26.07 13.56 -12.64
CA GLU A 237 27.44 13.22 -13.05
C GLU A 237 27.70 11.70 -13.05
N LYS A 238 27.09 10.97 -12.10
CA LYS A 238 27.20 9.52 -11.99
C LYS A 238 26.17 8.75 -12.83
N GLY A 239 25.29 9.44 -13.56
CA GLY A 239 24.32 8.83 -14.47
C GLY A 239 23.01 8.37 -13.81
N PHE A 240 22.67 8.88 -12.63
CA PHE A 240 21.39 8.63 -11.96
C PHE A 240 20.29 9.56 -12.51
N GLY A 241 19.98 9.43 -13.80
CA GLY A 241 19.07 10.34 -14.50
C GLY A 241 17.61 10.22 -14.08
N GLY A 242 17.18 9.10 -13.51
CA GLY A 242 15.83 8.92 -12.98
C GLY A 242 15.60 9.79 -11.75
N ILE A 243 16.35 9.54 -10.68
CA ILE A 243 16.21 10.28 -9.41
C ILE A 243 16.60 11.76 -9.54
N TYR A 244 17.65 12.08 -10.30
CA TYR A 244 18.01 13.47 -10.57
C TYR A 244 16.91 14.18 -11.37
N GLY A 245 16.42 13.56 -12.44
CA GLY A 245 15.38 14.12 -13.29
C GLY A 245 14.08 14.41 -12.52
N VAL A 246 13.68 13.53 -11.61
CA VAL A 246 12.50 13.74 -10.76
C VAL A 246 12.70 14.91 -9.80
N GLY A 247 13.84 14.97 -9.09
CA GLY A 247 14.02 15.94 -8.01
C GLY A 247 14.63 17.30 -8.38
N LYS A 248 15.14 17.48 -9.61
CA LYS A 248 15.91 18.69 -10.01
C LYS A 248 15.15 20.02 -9.92
N ALA A 249 13.83 20.00 -9.80
CA ALA A 249 13.00 21.20 -9.70
C ALA A 249 12.69 21.63 -8.26
N ALA A 250 12.94 20.76 -7.28
CA ALA A 250 12.70 21.04 -5.89
C ALA A 250 13.74 22.00 -5.31
N LEU A 251 13.38 22.67 -4.21
CA LEU A 251 14.32 23.50 -3.45
C LEU A 251 15.43 22.66 -2.81
N GLU A 252 15.05 21.51 -2.25
CA GLU A 252 15.99 20.57 -1.64
C GLU A 252 16.43 19.53 -2.66
N GLU A 253 17.75 19.44 -2.89
CA GLU A 253 18.30 18.55 -3.91
C GLU A 253 17.97 17.07 -3.66
N PRO A 254 17.70 16.27 -4.72
CA PRO A 254 17.47 14.83 -4.59
C PRO A 254 18.72 14.10 -4.08
N ALA A 255 18.51 12.95 -3.45
CA ALA A 255 19.58 12.14 -2.89
C ALA A 255 19.30 10.63 -2.96
N LEU A 256 20.34 9.86 -3.32
CA LEU A 256 20.39 8.43 -3.07
C LEU A 256 21.21 8.20 -1.79
N ALA A 257 20.59 7.65 -0.76
CA ALA A 257 21.25 7.33 0.51
C ALA A 257 21.27 5.82 0.76
N ILE A 258 22.36 5.31 1.35
CA ILE A 258 22.55 3.88 1.60
C ILE A 258 23.05 3.65 3.02
N LEU A 259 22.36 2.80 3.78
CA LEU A 259 22.87 2.16 5.00
C LEU A 259 23.27 0.72 4.68
N SER A 260 24.44 0.29 5.17
CA SER A 260 24.98 -1.05 4.91
C SER A 260 25.38 -1.72 6.22
N TYR A 261 24.81 -2.89 6.48
CA TYR A 261 25.20 -3.77 7.59
C TYR A 261 25.83 -5.04 7.00
N THR A 262 27.08 -5.30 7.34
CA THR A 262 27.90 -6.35 6.72
C THR A 262 28.63 -7.18 7.78
N PRO A 263 28.00 -8.22 8.36
CA PRO A 263 28.63 -9.07 9.35
C PRO A 263 29.68 -10.01 8.72
N GLU A 264 30.71 -10.38 9.48
CA GLU A 264 31.92 -11.09 8.97
C GLU A 264 31.66 -12.43 8.27
N ASN A 265 30.51 -13.07 8.50
CA ASN A 265 30.18 -14.41 7.97
C ASN A 265 28.98 -14.42 7.00
N ALA A 266 28.59 -13.25 6.48
CA ALA A 266 27.51 -13.16 5.51
C ALA A 266 27.85 -13.92 4.21
N LYS A 267 26.89 -14.71 3.71
CA LYS A 267 26.98 -15.49 2.47
C LYS A 267 26.17 -14.87 1.34
N HIS A 268 25.13 -14.13 1.68
CA HIS A 268 24.19 -13.52 0.76
C HIS A 268 24.16 -12.00 0.92
N THR A 269 23.74 -11.31 -0.14
CA THR A 269 23.63 -9.86 -0.13
C THR A 269 22.22 -9.43 -0.51
N ILE A 270 21.53 -8.88 0.49
CA ILE A 270 20.14 -8.48 0.39
C ILE A 270 20.10 -6.96 0.32
N ALA A 271 19.25 -6.44 -0.57
CA ALA A 271 19.01 -5.01 -0.67
C ALA A 271 17.51 -4.70 -0.56
N TRP A 272 17.18 -3.70 0.25
CA TRP A 272 15.86 -3.11 0.35
C TRP A 272 15.89 -1.70 -0.22
N VAL A 273 15.07 -1.40 -1.22
CA VAL A 273 15.05 -0.14 -1.96
C VAL A 273 13.73 0.59 -1.76
N GLY A 274 13.75 1.81 -1.23
CA GLY A 274 12.54 2.53 -0.85
C GLY A 274 12.27 3.76 -1.70
N LYS A 275 11.01 3.90 -2.16
CA LYS A 275 10.50 5.16 -2.72
C LYS A 275 10.46 6.21 -1.61
N GLY A 276 11.26 7.27 -1.76
CA GLY A 276 11.37 8.37 -0.81
C GLY A 276 10.93 9.70 -1.40
N ILE A 277 9.78 9.73 -2.08
CA ILE A 277 9.23 10.99 -2.59
C ILE A 277 8.61 11.76 -1.41
N VAL A 278 9.32 12.77 -0.90
CA VAL A 278 8.92 13.48 0.33
C VAL A 278 7.65 14.31 0.14
N TYR A 279 7.39 14.72 -1.10
CA TYR A 279 6.11 15.25 -1.55
C TYR A 279 5.98 15.07 -3.06
N ASP A 280 4.76 14.79 -3.49
CA ASP A 280 4.45 14.58 -4.90
C ASP A 280 3.34 15.54 -5.35
N THR A 281 3.71 16.56 -6.12
CA THR A 281 2.72 17.43 -6.77
C THR A 281 2.19 16.81 -8.07
N GLY A 282 2.83 15.75 -8.55
CA GLY A 282 2.74 15.19 -9.90
C GLY A 282 3.63 15.84 -10.94
N GLY A 283 4.46 16.82 -10.56
CA GLY A 283 5.24 17.59 -11.51
C GLY A 283 4.34 18.37 -12.49
N LEU A 284 4.73 18.46 -13.76
CA LEU A 284 3.95 19.17 -14.77
C LEU A 284 2.65 18.47 -15.17
N CYS A 285 2.57 17.15 -14.98
CA CYS A 285 1.31 16.39 -14.90
C CYS A 285 0.68 16.57 -13.52
N LEU A 286 0.34 17.81 -13.18
CA LEU A 286 -0.08 18.22 -11.84
C LEU A 286 -1.31 17.44 -11.37
N LYS A 287 -1.23 16.88 -10.15
CA LYS A 287 -2.37 16.21 -9.51
C LYS A 287 -3.54 17.17 -9.32
N ALA A 288 -4.76 16.65 -9.42
CA ALA A 288 -5.95 17.42 -9.07
C ALA A 288 -5.96 17.79 -7.58
N LYS A 289 -6.72 18.85 -7.23
CA LYS A 289 -6.77 19.41 -5.86
C LYS A 289 -6.98 18.36 -4.77
N THR A 290 -7.85 17.37 -4.99
CA THR A 290 -8.18 16.33 -4.01
C THR A 290 -7.19 15.17 -3.98
N GLU A 291 -6.48 14.94 -5.08
CA GLU A 291 -5.53 13.84 -5.24
C GLU A 291 -4.14 14.20 -4.70
N MET A 292 -3.80 15.48 -4.70
CA MET A 292 -2.56 15.98 -4.11
C MET A 292 -2.57 15.95 -2.58
N VAL A 293 -3.75 15.99 -1.96
CA VAL A 293 -3.87 15.86 -0.50
C VAL A 293 -3.36 14.47 -0.10
N ARG A 294 -2.56 14.43 0.96
CA ARG A 294 -1.85 13.26 1.50
C ARG A 294 -0.56 12.85 0.77
N MET A 295 -0.12 13.56 -0.27
CA MET A 295 1.14 13.21 -0.95
C MET A 295 2.42 13.37 -0.12
N LYS A 296 2.33 13.92 1.11
CA LYS A 296 3.39 13.74 2.13
C LYS A 296 3.68 12.27 2.47
N GLN A 297 2.71 11.38 2.23
CA GLN A 297 2.81 9.96 2.52
C GLN A 297 3.61 9.21 1.45
N ASP A 298 4.02 9.87 0.38
CA ASP A 298 4.63 9.26 -0.79
C ASP A 298 6.11 8.83 -0.59
N CYS A 299 6.61 9.05 0.62
CA CYS A 299 7.87 8.54 1.14
C CYS A 299 7.69 7.28 2.00
N GLY A 300 6.48 6.71 2.03
CA GLY A 300 6.11 5.57 2.89
C GLY A 300 6.97 4.33 2.69
N GLY A 301 7.38 4.06 1.44
CA GLY A 301 8.26 2.93 1.12
C GLY A 301 9.66 3.06 1.74
N ALA A 302 10.30 4.22 1.58
CA ALA A 302 11.57 4.54 2.22
C ALA A 302 11.46 4.55 3.76
N ALA A 303 10.36 5.07 4.30
CA ALA A 303 10.11 5.09 5.74
C ALA A 303 9.95 3.67 6.32
N ALA A 304 9.24 2.79 5.60
CA ALA A 304 9.08 1.39 5.96
C ALA A 304 10.43 0.66 5.99
N ILE A 305 11.26 0.86 4.96
CA ILE A 305 12.60 0.26 4.90
C ILE A 305 13.51 0.77 6.02
N LEU A 306 13.47 2.06 6.34
CA LEU A 306 14.27 2.62 7.44
C LEU A 306 13.87 2.01 8.80
N GLY A 307 12.56 1.91 9.05
CA GLY A 307 12.02 1.30 10.26
C GLY A 307 12.33 -0.20 10.37
N ALA A 308 12.22 -0.93 9.26
CA ALA A 308 12.57 -2.35 9.18
C ALA A 308 14.06 -2.60 9.38
N PHE A 309 14.90 -1.79 8.73
CA PHE A 309 16.36 -1.90 8.83
C PHE A 309 16.81 -1.71 10.28
N TYR A 310 16.28 -0.68 10.96
CA TYR A 310 16.50 -0.50 12.41
C TYR A 310 16.09 -1.74 13.23
N ALA A 311 14.87 -2.25 13.00
CA ALA A 311 14.36 -3.36 13.79
C ALA A 311 15.15 -4.66 13.56
N ILE A 312 15.47 -5.00 12.31
CA ILE A 312 16.12 -6.28 12.00
C ILE A 312 17.62 -6.26 12.33
N VAL A 313 18.32 -5.15 12.12
CA VAL A 313 19.76 -5.06 12.42
C VAL A 313 20.00 -5.10 13.92
N THR A 314 19.17 -4.43 14.73
CA THR A 314 19.22 -4.55 16.20
C THR A 314 18.90 -5.96 16.71
N SER A 315 18.34 -6.82 15.86
CA SER A 315 18.07 -8.23 16.17
C SER A 315 19.27 -9.15 15.93
N GLY A 316 20.38 -8.63 15.40
CA GLY A 316 21.54 -9.43 15.04
C GLY A 316 21.34 -10.20 13.74
N PHE A 317 20.98 -9.49 12.67
CA PHE A 317 20.90 -10.06 11.31
C PHE A 317 22.21 -10.74 10.90
N THR A 318 22.13 -11.84 10.14
CA THR A 318 23.28 -12.70 9.85
C THR A 318 23.87 -12.53 8.44
N GLU A 319 23.17 -11.86 7.54
CA GLU A 319 23.59 -11.64 6.14
C GLU A 319 23.94 -10.18 5.85
N ASN A 320 24.53 -9.90 4.67
CA ASN A 320 24.73 -8.52 4.24
C ASN A 320 23.36 -7.90 3.93
N LEU A 321 23.06 -6.77 4.54
CA LEU A 321 21.83 -6.04 4.34
C LEU A 321 22.11 -4.59 3.99
N HIS A 322 21.56 -4.15 2.87
CA HIS A 322 21.63 -2.77 2.42
C HIS A 322 20.24 -2.16 2.37
N ALA A 323 20.05 -1.00 2.99
CA ALA A 323 18.86 -0.18 2.84
C ALA A 323 19.20 1.02 1.95
N ILE A 324 18.54 1.13 0.79
CA ILE A 324 18.71 2.18 -0.21
C ILE A 324 17.47 3.06 -0.19
N PHE A 325 17.67 4.37 -0.10
CA PHE A 325 16.61 5.37 -0.02
C PHE A 325 16.70 6.28 -1.25
N CYS A 326 15.69 6.24 -2.10
CA CYS A 326 15.59 7.06 -3.30
C CYS A 326 14.80 8.33 -2.97
N LEU A 327 15.50 9.37 -2.49
CA LEU A 327 14.90 10.60 -1.97
C LEU A 327 14.79 11.70 -3.04
N ALA A 328 13.60 12.24 -3.23
CA ALA A 328 13.35 13.40 -4.07
C ALA A 328 12.05 14.09 -3.65
N GLU A 329 11.83 15.32 -4.10
CA GLU A 329 10.51 15.96 -4.11
C GLU A 329 10.12 16.15 -5.58
N ASN A 330 8.92 15.71 -5.97
CA ASN A 330 8.42 15.90 -7.32
C ASN A 330 7.67 17.22 -7.39
N SER A 331 8.42 18.30 -7.65
CA SER A 331 7.93 19.68 -7.61
C SER A 331 7.65 20.25 -9.00
N VAL A 332 6.82 21.29 -9.05
CA VAL A 332 6.64 22.13 -10.26
C VAL A 332 7.62 23.30 -10.24
N GLY A 333 8.31 23.51 -11.35
CA GLY A 333 9.20 24.66 -11.53
C GLY A 333 9.79 24.72 -12.93
N PRO A 334 10.58 25.76 -13.26
CA PRO A 334 11.20 25.93 -14.58
C PRO A 334 12.13 24.78 -14.99
N LEU A 335 12.72 24.11 -13.99
CA LEU A 335 13.59 22.96 -14.15
C LEU A 335 12.85 21.62 -14.11
N ALA A 336 11.52 21.62 -13.95
CA ALA A 336 10.75 20.38 -13.89
C ALA A 336 10.92 19.55 -15.16
N THR A 337 10.98 18.23 -14.97
CA THR A 337 10.86 17.28 -16.07
C THR A 337 9.54 17.50 -16.77
N ARG A 338 9.58 17.46 -18.10
CA ARG A 338 8.42 17.65 -18.95
C ARG A 338 7.97 16.31 -19.51
N PRO A 339 6.68 16.15 -19.82
CA PRO A 339 6.28 15.20 -20.84
C PRO A 339 7.13 15.44 -22.11
N ASP A 340 7.54 14.37 -22.77
CA ASP A 340 8.47 14.29 -23.91
C ASP A 340 9.96 14.41 -23.59
N ASP A 341 10.36 14.77 -22.36
CA ASP A 341 11.77 14.67 -21.97
C ASP A 341 12.22 13.19 -22.03
N ILE A 342 13.45 12.95 -22.50
CA ILE A 342 14.05 11.60 -22.49
C ILE A 342 15.16 11.56 -21.43
N HIS A 343 14.99 10.70 -20.43
CA HIS A 343 15.98 10.47 -19.38
C HIS A 343 16.82 9.24 -19.67
N THR A 344 18.13 9.32 -19.45
CA THR A 344 18.99 8.13 -19.37
C THR A 344 19.11 7.72 -17.92
N LEU A 345 18.53 6.58 -17.55
CA LEU A 345 18.56 6.06 -16.18
C LEU A 345 19.90 5.38 -15.87
N TYR A 346 20.13 5.06 -14.59
CA TYR A 346 21.37 4.42 -14.13
C TYR A 346 21.63 3.05 -14.77
N SER A 347 20.58 2.38 -15.26
CA SER A 347 20.72 1.17 -16.07
C SER A 347 21.45 1.41 -17.41
N GLY A 348 21.46 2.64 -17.90
CA GLY A 348 21.85 3.02 -19.25
C GLY A 348 20.69 3.01 -20.25
N ARG A 349 19.50 2.57 -19.84
CA ARG A 349 18.29 2.62 -20.68
C ARG A 349 17.74 4.04 -20.75
N THR A 350 17.18 4.38 -21.89
CA THR A 350 16.50 5.65 -22.15
C THR A 350 15.00 5.53 -21.90
N VAL A 351 14.41 6.54 -21.26
CA VAL A 351 12.98 6.58 -20.90
C VAL A 351 12.38 7.90 -21.36
N GLU A 352 11.42 7.82 -22.28
CA GLU A 352 10.57 8.94 -22.68
C GLU A 352 9.51 9.18 -21.59
N ILE A 353 9.53 10.35 -20.99
CA ILE A 353 8.59 10.70 -19.93
C ILE A 353 7.27 11.10 -20.57
N ASN A 354 6.21 10.30 -20.44
CA ASN A 354 4.87 10.66 -20.89
C ASN A 354 3.94 11.05 -19.73
N ASN A 355 4.35 10.80 -18.48
CA ASN A 355 3.63 11.25 -17.30
C ASN A 355 4.61 11.55 -16.15
N THR A 356 4.71 12.80 -15.70
CA THR A 356 5.62 13.18 -14.61
C THR A 356 5.12 12.77 -13.21
N ASP A 357 3.87 12.31 -13.10
CA ASP A 357 3.26 11.71 -11.90
C ASP A 357 3.54 10.19 -11.78
N ALA A 358 4.28 9.64 -12.73
CA ALA A 358 4.83 8.29 -12.68
C ALA A 358 6.33 8.35 -12.35
N GLU A 359 6.68 9.11 -11.31
CA GLU A 359 8.03 9.45 -10.88
C GLU A 359 8.67 8.37 -9.98
N GLY A 360 7.88 7.74 -9.11
CA GLY A 360 8.39 6.78 -8.13
C GLY A 360 9.13 5.61 -8.77
N ARG A 361 8.63 5.12 -9.90
CA ARG A 361 9.26 4.02 -10.66
C ARG A 361 10.59 4.45 -11.30
N LEU A 362 10.77 5.73 -11.64
CA LEU A 362 12.03 6.26 -12.17
C LEU A 362 13.12 6.27 -11.10
N VAL A 363 12.78 6.76 -9.90
CA VAL A 363 13.75 6.83 -8.80
C VAL A 363 14.10 5.43 -8.26
N LEU A 364 13.13 4.50 -8.26
CA LEU A 364 13.35 3.10 -7.86
C LEU A 364 14.17 2.34 -8.88
N ALA A 365 13.94 2.53 -10.18
CA ALA A 365 14.74 1.92 -11.24
C ALA A 365 16.23 2.20 -11.07
N ASP A 366 16.60 3.45 -10.74
CA ASP A 366 17.98 3.81 -10.39
C ASP A 366 18.48 3.07 -9.14
N GLY A 367 17.66 2.99 -8.09
CA GLY A 367 17.99 2.34 -6.82
C GLY A 367 18.18 0.82 -6.92
N VAL A 368 17.30 0.11 -7.63
CA VAL A 368 17.40 -1.36 -7.80
C VAL A 368 18.61 -1.74 -8.67
N VAL A 369 18.93 -0.92 -9.68
CA VAL A 369 20.14 -1.13 -10.49
C VAL A 369 21.39 -0.89 -9.66
N TYR A 370 21.39 0.12 -8.77
CA TYR A 370 22.49 0.32 -7.83
C TYR A 370 22.66 -0.88 -6.89
N ALA A 371 21.56 -1.42 -6.35
CA ALA A 371 21.59 -2.64 -5.53
C ALA A 371 22.27 -3.81 -6.28
N LYS A 372 21.85 -4.07 -7.53
CA LYS A 372 22.41 -5.12 -8.37
C LYS A 372 23.89 -4.89 -8.71
N ARG A 373 24.24 -3.70 -9.24
CA ARG A 373 25.57 -3.44 -9.83
C ARG A 373 26.63 -3.06 -8.82
N ASN A 374 26.28 -2.25 -7.81
CA ASN A 374 27.26 -1.68 -6.88
C ASN A 374 27.36 -2.47 -5.59
N LEU A 375 26.26 -3.11 -5.16
CA LEU A 375 26.22 -3.88 -3.93
C LEU A 375 26.21 -5.40 -4.18
N ASN A 376 26.12 -5.83 -5.45
CA ASN A 376 26.04 -7.25 -5.83
C ASN A 376 24.89 -7.99 -5.13
N ALA A 377 23.77 -7.29 -4.91
CA ALA A 377 22.60 -7.88 -4.25
C ALA A 377 21.97 -8.97 -5.12
N ASN A 378 21.70 -10.12 -4.51
CA ASN A 378 21.05 -11.27 -5.16
C ASN A 378 19.58 -11.44 -4.72
N VAL A 379 19.17 -10.77 -3.64
CA VAL A 379 17.77 -10.60 -3.25
C VAL A 379 17.50 -9.10 -3.15
N ILE A 380 16.60 -8.59 -3.98
CA ILE A 380 16.24 -7.18 -4.04
C ILE A 380 14.75 -7.05 -3.76
N ILE A 381 14.40 -6.33 -2.70
CA ILE A 381 13.01 -5.91 -2.46
C ILE A 381 12.94 -4.42 -2.66
N ASP A 382 11.99 -3.94 -3.45
CA ASP A 382 11.63 -2.54 -3.47
C ASP A 382 10.22 -2.30 -2.92
N MET A 383 10.07 -1.24 -2.12
CA MET A 383 8.81 -0.87 -1.48
C MET A 383 8.43 0.55 -1.85
N ALA A 384 7.17 0.74 -2.25
CA ALA A 384 6.71 2.00 -2.79
C ALA A 384 5.23 2.24 -2.53
N THR A 385 4.88 3.49 -2.26
CA THR A 385 3.51 4.00 -2.46
C THR A 385 3.38 4.36 -3.93
N LEU A 386 3.20 3.36 -4.81
CA LEU A 386 3.48 3.57 -6.24
C LEU A 386 2.26 3.99 -7.05
N THR A 387 1.13 3.28 -6.90
CA THR A 387 -0.01 3.49 -7.81
C THR A 387 -1.34 3.57 -7.07
N GLY A 388 -2.23 4.46 -7.51
CA GLY A 388 -3.64 4.42 -7.09
C GLY A 388 -4.33 3.11 -7.52
N ALA A 389 -3.86 2.49 -8.62
CA ALA A 389 -4.36 1.23 -9.13
C ALA A 389 -4.18 0.05 -8.15
N GLN A 390 -3.18 0.09 -7.27
CA GLN A 390 -3.02 -0.91 -6.20
C GLN A 390 -4.27 -1.02 -5.33
N GLY A 391 -4.84 0.11 -4.93
CA GLY A 391 -6.03 0.17 -4.08
C GLY A 391 -7.27 -0.40 -4.76
N ILE A 392 -7.35 -0.29 -6.09
CA ILE A 392 -8.40 -0.91 -6.91
C ILE A 392 -8.18 -2.42 -6.99
N ALA A 393 -6.94 -2.86 -7.21
CA ALA A 393 -6.62 -4.27 -7.40
C ALA A 393 -6.71 -5.11 -6.11
N THR A 394 -6.19 -4.59 -4.99
CA THR A 394 -5.99 -5.36 -3.75
C THR A 394 -6.63 -4.71 -2.51
N GLY A 395 -7.24 -3.53 -2.67
CA GLY A 395 -7.93 -2.84 -1.59
C GLY A 395 -7.00 -2.08 -0.64
N LYS A 396 -7.56 -1.67 0.50
CA LYS A 396 -6.91 -0.74 1.44
C LYS A 396 -5.95 -1.39 2.44
N TYR A 397 -6.06 -2.70 2.64
CA TYR A 397 -5.33 -3.41 3.70
C TYR A 397 -4.24 -4.34 3.17
N HIS A 398 -4.32 -4.74 1.91
CA HIS A 398 -3.34 -5.61 1.26
C HIS A 398 -2.45 -4.77 0.37
N ALA A 399 -1.14 -4.83 0.56
CA ALA A 399 -0.23 -4.35 -0.48
C ALA A 399 -0.31 -5.30 -1.67
N ALA A 400 -0.20 -4.74 -2.86
CA ALA A 400 0.01 -5.54 -4.04
C ALA A 400 1.52 -5.85 -4.13
N PHE A 401 1.88 -7.07 -4.52
CA PHE A 401 3.28 -7.36 -4.79
C PHE A 401 3.44 -8.10 -6.12
N LEU A 402 4.64 -7.98 -6.67
CA LEU A 402 5.02 -8.55 -7.95
C LEU A 402 6.42 -9.15 -7.79
N THR A 403 6.63 -10.39 -8.20
CA THR A 403 7.95 -11.04 -8.07
C THR A 403 8.26 -11.95 -9.24
N ASN A 404 9.55 -12.08 -9.56
CA ASN A 404 10.04 -13.02 -10.56
C ASN A 404 10.19 -14.46 -10.05
N ASN A 405 9.74 -14.76 -8.82
CA ASN A 405 9.94 -16.06 -8.19
C ASN A 405 8.70 -16.54 -7.42
N GLU A 406 8.12 -17.66 -7.86
CA GLU A 406 6.87 -18.24 -7.29
C GLU A 406 7.03 -18.69 -5.82
N THR A 407 8.21 -19.16 -5.41
CA THR A 407 8.47 -19.56 -4.02
C THR A 407 8.43 -18.34 -3.11
N TRP A 408 9.06 -17.23 -3.53
CA TRP A 408 9.03 -15.97 -2.78
C TRP A 408 7.64 -15.33 -2.77
N GLU A 409 6.83 -15.52 -3.82
CA GLU A 409 5.42 -15.12 -3.81
C GLU A 409 4.65 -15.76 -2.64
N LYS A 410 4.80 -17.07 -2.45
CA LYS A 410 4.17 -17.81 -1.34
C LYS A 410 4.66 -17.30 0.02
N HIS A 411 5.97 -17.11 0.17
CA HIS A 411 6.56 -16.59 1.40
C HIS A 411 6.11 -15.17 1.73
N CYS A 412 5.96 -14.29 0.73
CA CYS A 412 5.43 -12.95 0.93
C CYS A 412 3.99 -12.97 1.45
N MET A 413 3.14 -13.84 0.91
CA MET A 413 1.75 -14.00 1.38
C MET A 413 1.69 -14.54 2.81
N GLU A 414 2.56 -15.49 3.15
CA GLU A 414 2.66 -16.05 4.50
C GLU A 414 3.16 -15.01 5.50
N ALA A 415 4.27 -14.34 5.19
CA ALA A 415 4.83 -13.27 6.02
C ALA A 415 3.81 -12.14 6.23
N GLY A 416 3.02 -11.79 5.22
CA GLY A 416 1.95 -10.80 5.35
C GLY A 416 0.86 -11.22 6.33
N LYS A 417 0.43 -12.49 6.30
CA LYS A 417 -0.55 -13.02 7.26
C LYS A 417 -0.01 -13.08 8.68
N ILE A 418 1.23 -13.49 8.87
CA ILE A 418 1.86 -13.63 10.19
C ILE A 418 2.14 -12.24 10.81
N SER A 419 2.66 -11.31 10.01
CA SER A 419 2.97 -9.96 10.49
C SER A 419 1.74 -9.07 10.68
N GLY A 420 0.68 -9.35 9.92
CA GLY A 420 -0.50 -8.48 9.80
C GLY A 420 -0.33 -7.33 8.82
N ASP A 421 0.86 -7.13 8.23
CA ASP A 421 1.06 -6.30 7.05
C ASP A 421 0.68 -7.13 5.81
N LEU A 422 -0.63 -7.23 5.55
CA LEU A 422 -1.17 -8.14 4.54
C LEU A 422 -0.68 -7.81 3.13
N THR A 423 -0.47 -8.84 2.31
CA THR A 423 0.02 -8.75 0.93
C THR A 423 -0.85 -9.65 0.03
N PHE A 424 -0.93 -9.30 -1.26
CA PHE A 424 -1.60 -10.13 -2.27
C PHE A 424 -0.87 -10.02 -3.62
N PRO A 425 -0.65 -11.15 -4.33
CA PRO A 425 0.13 -11.15 -5.56
C PRO A 425 -0.61 -10.50 -6.73
N LEU A 426 0.17 -9.89 -7.61
CA LEU A 426 -0.22 -9.44 -8.94
C LEU A 426 0.32 -10.41 -10.01
N PRO A 427 -0.34 -10.52 -11.17
CA PRO A 427 0.20 -11.28 -12.29
C PRO A 427 1.59 -10.79 -12.72
N TYR A 428 2.57 -11.70 -12.73
CA TYR A 428 3.90 -11.48 -13.29
C TYR A 428 3.98 -12.01 -14.73
N THR A 429 3.71 -11.14 -15.69
CA THR A 429 3.76 -11.46 -17.13
C THR A 429 4.43 -10.34 -17.93
N PRO A 430 5.77 -10.17 -17.80
CA PRO A 430 6.51 -9.15 -18.54
C PRO A 430 6.22 -9.16 -20.05
N GLU A 431 6.13 -10.33 -20.65
CA GLU A 431 5.89 -10.55 -22.08
C GLU A 431 4.53 -10.03 -22.58
N LEU A 432 3.55 -9.88 -21.68
CA LEU A 432 2.21 -9.36 -22.02
C LEU A 432 2.07 -7.86 -21.76
N HIS A 433 2.85 -7.31 -20.82
CA HIS A 433 2.65 -5.95 -20.31
C HIS A 433 3.73 -4.96 -20.73
N MET A 434 4.91 -5.41 -21.15
CA MET A 434 5.98 -4.47 -21.56
C MET A 434 5.64 -3.68 -22.83
N ALA A 435 4.76 -4.20 -23.70
CA ALA A 435 4.25 -3.47 -24.87
C ALA A 435 3.50 -2.18 -24.48
N GLU A 436 2.98 -2.08 -23.25
CA GLU A 436 2.32 -0.86 -22.75
C GLU A 436 3.29 0.32 -22.59
N PHE A 437 4.60 0.07 -22.64
CA PHE A 437 5.65 1.08 -22.51
C PHE A 437 6.36 1.39 -23.84
N GLU A 438 5.80 1.01 -24.98
CA GLU A 438 6.42 1.27 -26.28
C GLU A 438 6.66 2.79 -26.51
N SER A 439 7.90 3.10 -26.87
CA SER A 439 8.34 4.41 -27.34
C SER A 439 8.90 4.28 -28.74
N ILE A 440 8.68 5.30 -29.57
CA ILE A 440 9.29 5.41 -30.90
C ILE A 440 10.66 6.11 -30.86
N TYR A 441 11.03 6.71 -29.72
CA TYR A 441 12.22 7.55 -29.56
C TYR A 441 13.21 7.05 -28.50
N ALA A 442 12.74 6.27 -27.53
CA ALA A 442 13.53 5.77 -26.40
C ALA A 442 13.32 4.25 -26.22
N ASP A 443 14.05 3.63 -25.29
CA ASP A 443 13.89 2.20 -25.00
C ASP A 443 12.49 1.89 -24.42
N MET A 444 11.87 2.84 -23.71
CA MET A 444 10.51 2.73 -23.17
C MET A 444 9.92 4.08 -22.76
N LYS A 445 8.60 4.14 -22.53
CA LYS A 445 7.91 5.20 -21.80
C LYS A 445 7.81 4.89 -20.31
N ASN A 446 7.52 5.89 -19.47
CA ASN A 446 7.35 5.66 -18.03
C ASN A 446 5.93 5.29 -17.58
N SER A 447 4.88 5.63 -18.33
CA SER A 447 3.49 5.31 -17.98
C SER A 447 2.78 4.49 -19.06
N SER A 448 1.92 3.56 -18.62
CA SER A 448 1.15 2.60 -19.41
C SER A 448 -0.30 3.06 -19.71
N SER A 449 -0.96 2.44 -20.70
CA SER A 449 -2.35 2.73 -21.13
C SER A 449 -3.47 2.12 -20.27
N SER A 450 -3.31 2.08 -18.94
CA SER A 450 -4.32 1.61 -17.97
C SER A 450 -4.69 0.11 -18.01
N ASN A 451 -3.87 -0.75 -18.59
CA ASN A 451 -3.98 -2.20 -18.48
C ASN A 451 -3.10 -2.73 -17.33
N ALA A 452 -3.68 -3.38 -16.32
CA ALA A 452 -2.97 -3.92 -15.16
C ALA A 452 -1.96 -2.93 -14.53
N ALA A 453 -2.38 -1.68 -14.33
CA ALA A 453 -1.46 -0.55 -14.10
C ALA A 453 -0.51 -0.70 -12.88
N SER A 454 -0.93 -1.40 -11.81
CA SER A 454 -0.05 -1.70 -10.66
C SER A 454 1.03 -2.73 -11.05
N CYS A 455 0.68 -3.74 -11.86
CA CYS A 455 1.66 -4.68 -12.44
C CYS A 455 2.66 -3.94 -13.32
N CYS A 456 2.18 -3.09 -14.22
CA CYS A 456 3.01 -2.29 -15.11
C CYS A 456 3.96 -1.37 -14.32
N GLY A 457 3.50 -0.76 -13.24
CA GLY A 457 4.35 0.04 -12.34
C GLY A 457 5.56 -0.74 -11.79
N GLY A 458 5.33 -1.96 -11.32
CA GLY A 458 6.40 -2.85 -10.91
C GLY A 458 7.29 -3.28 -12.09
N LEU A 459 6.70 -3.74 -13.19
CA LEU A 459 7.43 -4.23 -14.37
C LEU A 459 8.35 -3.16 -14.99
N PHE A 460 7.97 -1.88 -14.95
CA PHE A 460 8.87 -0.80 -15.32
C PHE A 460 10.19 -0.88 -14.53
N ILE A 461 10.11 -1.00 -13.20
CA ILE A 461 11.28 -1.13 -12.32
C ILE A 461 12.08 -2.40 -12.66
N GLY A 462 11.38 -3.52 -12.86
CA GLY A 462 11.95 -4.80 -13.27
C GLY A 462 12.71 -4.76 -14.60
N ALA A 463 12.23 -3.98 -15.57
CA ALA A 463 12.87 -3.83 -16.88
C ALA A 463 14.28 -3.22 -16.76
N HIS A 464 14.52 -2.37 -15.76
CA HIS A 464 15.83 -1.79 -15.49
C HIS A 464 16.81 -2.78 -14.83
N LEU A 465 16.31 -3.75 -14.05
CA LEU A 465 17.11 -4.90 -13.60
C LEU A 465 17.42 -5.87 -14.75
N GLY A 466 16.49 -6.01 -15.69
CA GLY A 466 16.47 -7.04 -16.73
C GLY A 466 15.71 -8.27 -16.26
N PHE A 467 14.78 -8.77 -17.09
CA PHE A 467 13.96 -9.95 -16.78
C PHE A 467 14.77 -11.27 -16.81
N ASP A 468 16.03 -11.21 -17.20
CA ASP A 468 17.04 -12.27 -17.10
C ASP A 468 17.83 -12.24 -15.78
N PHE A 469 17.47 -11.34 -14.85
CA PHE A 469 18.09 -11.27 -13.53
C PHE A 469 17.93 -12.59 -12.78
N ARG A 470 19.07 -13.24 -12.50
CA ARG A 470 19.13 -14.54 -11.81
C ARG A 470 18.81 -14.48 -10.31
N GLY A 471 18.81 -13.28 -9.74
CA GLY A 471 18.45 -13.07 -8.35
C GLY A 471 16.93 -13.04 -8.16
N VAL A 472 16.52 -12.88 -6.91
CA VAL A 472 15.12 -12.70 -6.55
C VAL A 472 14.83 -11.21 -6.51
N TRP A 473 13.76 -10.81 -7.16
CA TRP A 473 13.23 -9.45 -7.12
C TRP A 473 11.78 -9.46 -6.67
N ILE A 474 11.45 -8.57 -5.72
CA ILE A 474 10.11 -8.41 -5.17
C ILE A 474 9.79 -6.93 -5.14
N HIS A 475 8.77 -6.52 -5.89
CA HIS A 475 8.19 -5.19 -5.82
C HIS A 475 6.97 -5.23 -4.90
N VAL A 476 6.86 -4.26 -3.99
CA VAL A 476 5.71 -4.10 -3.09
C VAL A 476 5.09 -2.71 -3.28
N ASP A 477 3.91 -2.67 -3.88
CA ASP A 477 3.06 -1.48 -3.95
C ASP A 477 2.14 -1.42 -2.73
N MET A 478 2.40 -0.45 -1.87
CA MET A 478 1.73 -0.24 -0.59
C MET A 478 1.03 1.13 -0.52
N ALA A 479 0.60 1.67 -1.66
CA ALA A 479 -0.05 2.98 -1.76
C ALA A 479 -1.25 3.17 -0.81
N SER A 480 -2.14 2.18 -0.72
CA SER A 480 -3.31 2.24 0.17
C SER A 480 -3.02 1.76 1.60
N PRO A 481 -2.29 0.65 1.81
CA PRO A 481 -1.97 0.16 3.17
C PRO A 481 -1.12 1.10 4.01
N VAL A 482 -0.39 2.04 3.40
CA VAL A 482 0.42 3.03 4.11
C VAL A 482 -0.38 3.88 5.09
N HIS A 483 -1.71 3.99 4.92
CA HIS A 483 -2.58 4.77 5.79
C HIS A 483 -3.91 4.06 6.11
N CYS A 484 -4.53 4.44 7.22
CA CYS A 484 -5.87 4.04 7.60
C CYS A 484 -6.64 5.27 8.06
N GLY A 485 -7.65 5.68 7.29
CA GLY A 485 -8.22 7.02 7.39
C GLY A 485 -7.14 8.07 7.08
N GLU A 486 -7.04 9.10 7.92
CA GLU A 486 -6.09 10.23 7.74
C GLU A 486 -4.67 9.97 8.26
N LYS A 487 -4.37 8.75 8.71
CA LYS A 487 -3.23 8.52 9.61
C LYS A 487 -2.38 7.36 9.11
N ALA A 488 -1.05 7.49 9.16
CA ALA A 488 -0.14 6.46 8.62
C ALA A 488 -0.14 5.21 9.49
N THR A 489 0.09 4.05 8.87
CA THR A 489 0.06 2.75 9.56
C THR A 489 1.45 2.26 9.96
N GLY A 490 2.52 2.79 9.37
CA GLY A 490 3.86 2.20 9.49
C GLY A 490 3.95 0.80 8.84
N TYR A 491 3.10 0.54 7.83
CA TYR A 491 3.11 -0.68 7.03
C TYR A 491 4.50 -0.97 6.45
N GLY A 492 4.83 -2.26 6.32
CA GLY A 492 6.03 -2.76 5.67
C GLY A 492 7.14 -3.13 6.65
N VAL A 493 7.20 -2.46 7.80
CA VAL A 493 8.18 -2.78 8.85
C VAL A 493 8.00 -4.21 9.37
N ALA A 494 6.76 -4.58 9.72
CA ALA A 494 6.49 -5.90 10.26
C ALA A 494 6.61 -6.99 9.19
N LEU A 495 6.20 -6.68 7.95
CA LEU A 495 6.34 -7.57 6.79
C LEU A 495 7.82 -7.95 6.57
N LEU A 496 8.71 -6.97 6.46
CA LEU A 496 10.13 -7.23 6.21
C LEU A 496 10.80 -7.95 7.38
N CYS A 497 10.42 -7.63 8.62
CA CYS A 497 10.93 -8.34 9.79
C CYS A 497 10.59 -9.83 9.74
N VAL A 498 9.34 -10.19 9.42
CA VAL A 498 8.92 -11.59 9.32
C VAL A 498 9.50 -12.28 8.09
N LEU A 499 9.48 -11.62 6.92
CA LEU A 499 9.95 -12.23 5.68
C LEU A 499 11.43 -12.65 5.75
N PHE A 500 12.27 -11.81 6.37
CA PHE A 500 13.71 -12.08 6.52
C PHE A 500 14.10 -12.55 7.92
N GLY A 501 13.12 -12.85 8.76
CA GLY A 501 13.37 -13.10 10.16
C GLY A 501 14.10 -14.41 10.47
N HIS A 502 14.08 -15.36 9.54
CA HIS A 502 14.88 -16.59 9.58
C HIS A 502 16.40 -16.33 9.55
N LEU A 503 16.82 -15.13 9.08
CA LEU A 503 18.22 -14.66 9.08
C LEU A 503 18.57 -13.81 10.29
N SER A 504 17.74 -13.83 11.33
CA SER A 504 18.00 -13.17 12.60
C SER A 504 18.56 -14.15 13.61
N LYS A 505 19.27 -13.68 14.64
CA LYS A 505 19.65 -14.48 15.80
C LYS A 505 18.50 -14.70 16.80
N GLN A 506 17.37 -14.03 16.61
CA GLN A 506 16.23 -14.08 17.55
C GLN A 506 15.33 -15.28 17.29
N GLN A 507 15.15 -16.14 18.30
CA GLN A 507 14.37 -17.37 18.18
C GLN A 507 12.89 -17.12 17.87
N ILE A 508 12.26 -16.14 18.54
CA ILE A 508 10.86 -15.79 18.25
C ILE A 508 10.66 -15.42 16.78
N LEU A 509 11.62 -14.72 16.19
CA LEU A 509 11.54 -14.27 14.82
C LEU A 509 11.80 -15.42 13.84
N GLN A 510 12.78 -16.28 14.11
CA GLN A 510 13.01 -17.51 13.34
C GLN A 510 11.77 -18.42 13.33
N ASN A 511 11.09 -18.55 14.47
CA ASN A 511 9.92 -19.43 14.62
C ASN A 511 8.68 -18.96 13.83
N ILE A 512 8.53 -17.65 13.64
CA ILE A 512 7.37 -17.09 12.92
C ILE A 512 7.68 -16.78 11.45
N SER A 513 8.95 -16.83 11.05
CA SER A 513 9.34 -16.53 9.68
C SER A 513 9.05 -17.72 8.77
N PRO A 514 8.62 -17.48 7.51
CA PRO A 514 8.63 -18.56 6.52
C PRO A 514 10.06 -19.12 6.39
N HIS A 515 10.18 -20.43 6.24
CA HIS A 515 11.47 -21.07 6.00
C HIS A 515 11.89 -20.81 4.56
N ILE A 516 12.83 -19.87 4.35
CA ILE A 516 13.33 -19.52 3.03
C ILE A 516 14.76 -20.05 2.87
N GLU A 517 14.97 -20.94 1.90
CA GLU A 517 16.32 -21.32 1.49
C GLU A 517 16.86 -20.32 0.46
N ILE A 518 17.85 -19.53 0.84
CA ILE A 518 18.52 -18.57 -0.06
C ILE A 518 19.55 -19.27 -0.96
N ASN A 519 19.81 -20.57 -0.72
CA ASN A 519 20.81 -21.38 -1.41
C ASN A 519 20.47 -21.71 -2.88
N GLU A 520 19.20 -21.63 -3.29
CA GLU A 520 18.77 -21.90 -4.66
C GLU A 520 19.05 -20.73 -5.63
N ILE A 521 19.51 -19.58 -5.13
CA ILE A 521 19.79 -18.40 -5.94
C ILE A 521 21.22 -18.52 -6.52
N PRO A 522 21.40 -18.61 -7.86
CA PRO A 522 22.71 -18.74 -8.47
C PRO A 522 23.64 -17.61 -8.03
N ARG A 523 24.83 -17.96 -7.50
CA ARG A 523 25.85 -16.95 -7.16
C ARG A 523 26.24 -16.21 -8.44
N ASN A 524 26.25 -14.89 -8.37
CA ASN A 524 26.58 -14.05 -9.51
C ASN A 524 28.09 -14.11 -9.77
N SER A 525 28.54 -15.07 -10.58
CA SER A 525 29.91 -15.14 -11.08
C SER A 525 30.04 -14.36 -12.39
N SER A 526 30.10 -13.03 -12.31
CA SER A 526 30.83 -12.20 -13.30
C SER A 526 30.72 -10.71 -13.01
N LYS A 527 31.87 -10.03 -13.05
CA LYS A 527 31.94 -8.62 -13.40
C LYS A 527 31.43 -8.49 -14.83
N LEU A 528 30.15 -8.17 -15.02
CA LEU A 528 29.64 -7.78 -16.34
C LEU A 528 30.39 -6.49 -16.76
N PRO A 529 31.06 -6.46 -17.91
CA PRO A 529 31.66 -5.24 -18.41
C PRO A 529 30.57 -4.19 -18.65
N MET A 530 30.90 -2.93 -18.40
CA MET A 530 30.03 -1.81 -18.73
C MET A 530 29.64 -1.90 -20.22
N PRO A 531 28.36 -1.70 -20.60
CA PRO A 531 28.07 -1.42 -21.99
C PRO A 531 28.88 -0.17 -22.38
N PRO A 532 29.55 -0.18 -23.55
CA PRO A 532 30.32 0.99 -23.97
C PRO A 532 29.39 2.19 -24.04
N ARG A 533 29.80 3.30 -23.42
CA ARG A 533 29.20 4.60 -23.73
C ARG A 533 29.33 4.76 -25.24
N ILE A 534 28.22 4.99 -25.94
CA ILE A 534 28.27 5.49 -27.32
C ILE A 534 28.88 6.89 -27.23
N ARG A 535 30.21 6.94 -27.24
CA ARG A 535 31.00 8.11 -27.60
C ARG A 535 31.49 7.82 -29.00
N ASP A 536 31.13 8.72 -29.90
CA ASP A 536 31.53 8.78 -31.30
C ASP A 536 30.84 7.79 -32.25
N VAL A 537 29.91 8.34 -33.03
CA VAL A 537 29.20 7.72 -34.16
C VAL A 537 30.15 7.39 -35.34
N SER A 538 31.44 7.70 -35.24
CA SER A 538 32.42 7.48 -36.30
C SER A 538 33.03 6.08 -36.34
N THR A 539 32.81 5.21 -35.34
CA THR A 539 33.47 3.90 -35.27
C THR A 539 32.58 2.70 -35.63
N VAL A 540 31.27 2.91 -35.81
CA VAL A 540 30.31 1.83 -36.16
C VAL A 540 30.20 1.60 -37.68
N LEU A 541 30.78 2.47 -38.51
CA LEU A 541 30.72 2.36 -39.97
C LEU A 541 31.90 1.61 -40.63
N ASN A 542 32.89 1.13 -39.86
CA ASN A 542 34.06 0.43 -40.42
C ASN A 542 34.05 -1.10 -40.31
N ASN A 543 32.97 -1.71 -39.79
CA ASN A 543 32.88 -3.17 -39.61
C ASN A 543 31.76 -3.87 -40.43
N SER A 544 31.10 -3.17 -41.34
CA SER A 544 30.32 -3.81 -42.41
C SER A 544 31.19 -3.85 -43.67
N GLY A 545 31.63 -5.04 -44.06
CA GLY A 545 32.39 -5.29 -45.29
C GLY A 545 31.58 -5.00 -46.56
N ILE A 546 31.27 -3.72 -46.79
CA ILE A 546 30.56 -3.22 -47.96
C ILE A 546 31.52 -2.26 -48.67
N ASN A 547 32.11 -2.72 -49.77
CA ASN A 547 32.91 -1.89 -50.67
C ASN A 547 31.99 -0.88 -51.37
N ILE A 548 32.16 0.41 -51.07
CA ILE A 548 31.53 1.49 -51.82
C ILE A 548 32.55 2.05 -52.80
N ILE A 549 32.29 1.85 -54.10
CA ILE A 549 33.02 2.47 -55.21
C ILE A 549 32.50 3.91 -55.37
N PRO A 550 33.34 4.95 -55.44
CA PRO A 550 32.86 6.31 -55.62
C PRO A 550 32.65 6.62 -57.10
N SER A 551 31.44 7.05 -57.48
CA SER A 551 31.20 7.71 -58.77
C SER A 551 30.64 9.11 -58.55
N SER A 552 31.30 10.05 -59.21
CA SER A 552 31.13 11.49 -59.20
C SER A 552 29.89 12.01 -59.93
N SER A 553 29.44 13.18 -59.45
CA SER A 553 28.75 14.29 -60.15
C SER A 553 27.20 14.29 -60.28
N PRO A 554 26.58 15.50 -60.35
CA PRO A 554 25.32 15.85 -59.67
C PRO A 554 24.15 16.13 -60.66
N VAL A 555 23.06 16.77 -60.16
CA VAL A 555 21.87 17.39 -60.84
C VAL A 555 20.57 16.75 -60.27
N SER A 556 19.39 17.36 -60.10
CA SER A 556 18.82 18.69 -59.83
C SER A 556 17.28 18.51 -59.81
N THR A 557 16.54 19.20 -58.92
CA THR A 557 15.16 19.76 -59.06
C THR A 557 13.96 18.98 -59.66
N SER A 558 12.82 19.11 -58.92
CA SER A 558 11.39 19.21 -59.31
C SER A 558 10.53 17.98 -59.67
N CYS A 559 9.54 17.69 -58.79
CA CYS A 559 8.11 17.27 -58.90
C CYS A 559 7.48 16.75 -60.22
N PRO A 560 6.22 16.23 -60.23
CA PRO A 560 5.69 14.99 -59.63
C PRO A 560 4.82 14.17 -60.62
N VAL A 561 4.78 12.83 -60.61
CA VAL A 561 3.72 12.07 -61.33
C VAL A 561 3.32 10.77 -60.62
N PHE A 562 2.00 10.59 -60.49
CA PHE A 562 1.24 9.40 -60.11
C PHE A 562 1.54 8.16 -60.97
N LEU A 563 1.53 6.95 -60.39
CA LEU A 563 0.79 5.80 -60.93
C LEU A 563 0.69 4.63 -59.94
N LYS A 564 -0.48 3.98 -60.01
CA LYS A 564 -0.98 2.83 -59.25
C LYS A 564 -0.22 1.52 -59.55
N SER A 565 -0.15 0.62 -58.57
CA SER A 565 -0.29 -0.83 -58.82
C SER A 565 -0.79 -1.61 -57.59
N THR A 566 -2.05 -2.04 -57.68
CA THR A 566 -2.64 -3.33 -57.25
C THR A 566 -1.89 -4.22 -56.26
N CYS A 567 -2.50 -4.47 -55.10
CA CYS A 567 -2.27 -5.66 -54.27
C CYS A 567 -3.35 -6.72 -54.56
N ALA A 568 -2.92 -7.93 -54.89
CA ALA A 568 -3.74 -9.12 -54.94
C ALA A 568 -3.25 -10.13 -53.89
N SER A 569 -4.24 -10.74 -53.24
CA SER A 569 -4.24 -11.81 -52.24
C SER A 569 -3.44 -13.07 -52.62
N ASN A 570 -2.82 -13.74 -51.65
CA ASN A 570 -3.38 -14.99 -51.09
C ASN A 570 -2.49 -15.65 -50.03
N SER A 571 -3.19 -16.20 -49.04
CA SER A 571 -2.77 -17.12 -48.00
C SER A 571 -2.25 -18.46 -48.53
N SER A 572 -1.27 -19.04 -47.85
CA SER A 572 -1.07 -20.50 -47.84
C SER A 572 -0.66 -20.99 -46.45
N ARG A 573 -1.54 -21.79 -45.84
CA ARG A 573 -1.26 -22.71 -44.73
C ARG A 573 -1.44 -24.12 -45.29
N LEU A 574 -0.47 -25.00 -45.04
CA LEU A 574 -0.63 -26.44 -45.19
C LEU A 574 -0.13 -27.13 -43.92
N SER A 575 -0.98 -28.03 -43.46
CA SER A 575 -0.93 -28.92 -42.31
C SER A 575 0.03 -30.10 -42.48
N GLN A 576 0.56 -30.63 -41.38
CA GLN A 576 0.71 -32.08 -41.17
C GLN A 576 0.84 -32.42 -39.66
N SER A 577 0.37 -33.62 -39.34
CA SER A 577 -0.10 -34.20 -38.06
C SER A 577 0.92 -35.11 -37.35
N PHE A 578 0.70 -35.45 -36.06
CA PHE A 578 0.74 -36.83 -35.47
C PHE A 578 0.38 -36.83 -33.94
N SER A 579 -0.77 -37.44 -33.55
CA SER A 579 -1.00 -38.61 -32.64
C SER A 579 -0.65 -38.44 -31.13
N CYS A 580 -1.43 -38.84 -30.11
CA CYS A 580 -2.09 -40.13 -29.86
C CYS A 580 -3.16 -40.11 -28.73
N THR A 581 -4.25 -40.86 -28.94
CA THR A 581 -5.03 -41.77 -28.05
C THR A 581 -5.49 -41.39 -26.62
N SER A 582 -6.81 -41.51 -26.39
CA SER A 582 -7.39 -42.25 -25.24
C SER A 582 -8.85 -42.67 -25.49
N THR A 583 -9.15 -43.94 -25.26
CA THR A 583 -10.45 -44.64 -25.36
C THR A 583 -11.36 -44.50 -24.11
N PRO A 584 -12.64 -44.93 -24.17
CA PRO A 584 -13.72 -44.54 -23.23
C PRO A 584 -14.21 -45.67 -22.29
N SER A 585 -15.06 -45.35 -21.30
CA SER A 585 -16.00 -46.32 -20.68
C SER A 585 -17.11 -45.71 -19.78
N THR A 586 -18.37 -45.94 -20.20
CA THR A 586 -19.59 -46.40 -19.46
C THR A 586 -20.06 -45.74 -18.14
N SER A 587 -21.25 -45.11 -18.13
CA SER A 587 -22.59 -45.61 -17.66
C SER A 587 -22.95 -45.05 -16.27
N LYS A 588 -24.17 -44.74 -15.82
CA LYS A 588 -25.56 -45.06 -16.19
C LYS A 588 -26.48 -44.13 -15.34
N THR A 589 -27.62 -43.73 -15.93
CA THR A 589 -28.98 -43.50 -15.35
C THR A 589 -29.18 -42.79 -14.00
N ASP A 590 -29.97 -41.71 -13.95
CA ASP A 590 -31.41 -41.82 -13.61
C ASP A 590 -32.24 -40.58 -13.96
N LYS A 591 -33.51 -40.84 -14.28
CA LYS A 591 -34.56 -39.93 -14.79
C LYS A 591 -35.40 -39.34 -13.64
N GLY A 592 -36.03 -38.19 -13.91
CA GLY A 592 -37.25 -37.74 -13.21
C GLY A 592 -37.79 -36.44 -13.81
N ASP A 593 -38.90 -36.55 -14.54
CA ASP A 593 -39.71 -35.53 -15.25
C ASP A 593 -40.12 -34.33 -14.33
N ILE A 594 -40.62 -33.16 -14.77
CA ILE A 594 -41.90 -32.92 -15.47
C ILE A 594 -41.95 -31.46 -16.02
N ASN A 595 -42.33 -31.34 -17.29
CA ASN A 595 -43.11 -30.36 -18.05
C ASN A 595 -43.25 -28.87 -17.65
N GLY A 596 -43.18 -28.02 -18.68
CA GLY A 596 -43.78 -26.68 -18.71
C GLY A 596 -43.43 -25.89 -19.98
N ASP A 597 -44.12 -26.18 -21.08
CA ASP A 597 -44.05 -25.53 -22.39
C ASP A 597 -44.23 -23.99 -22.34
N ALA A 598 -43.49 -23.27 -23.20
CA ALA A 598 -44.09 -22.48 -24.29
C ALA A 598 -43.00 -21.76 -25.12
N GLN A 599 -43.13 -21.93 -26.45
CA GLN A 599 -42.25 -21.49 -27.53
C GLN A 599 -42.52 -20.05 -28.02
N PHE A 600 -41.62 -19.63 -28.93
CA PHE A 600 -41.69 -18.57 -29.95
C PHE A 600 -41.32 -17.14 -29.49
N GLY A 601 -40.46 -16.39 -30.18
CA GLY A 601 -39.75 -16.60 -31.44
C GLY A 601 -39.27 -15.26 -32.03
N PHE A 602 -38.10 -15.32 -32.67
CA PHE A 602 -37.60 -14.49 -33.78
C PHE A 602 -37.04 -13.04 -33.59
N SER A 603 -35.73 -12.99 -33.90
CA SER A 603 -35.00 -12.11 -34.85
C SER A 603 -34.67 -10.65 -34.51
N THR A 604 -33.36 -10.41 -34.56
CA THR A 604 -32.55 -9.18 -34.63
C THR A 604 -32.87 -8.27 -35.83
N PRO A 605 -32.51 -6.97 -35.79
CA PRO A 605 -31.26 -6.56 -36.44
C PRO A 605 -30.43 -5.51 -35.67
N THR A 606 -29.12 -5.53 -35.93
CA THR A 606 -28.08 -4.55 -35.60
C THR A 606 -28.31 -3.16 -36.22
N LEU A 607 -28.02 -2.09 -35.47
CA LEU A 607 -27.48 -0.82 -36.00
C LEU A 607 -26.79 0.03 -34.91
N THR A 608 -25.82 0.81 -35.39
CA THR A 608 -24.64 1.39 -34.73
C THR A 608 -24.83 2.79 -34.11
N LYS A 609 -24.01 3.09 -33.08
CA LYS A 609 -23.45 4.41 -32.64
C LYS A 609 -24.32 5.68 -32.73
N SER A 610 -24.66 6.27 -31.57
CA SER A 610 -24.28 7.65 -31.17
C SER A 610 -25.02 8.13 -29.89
N SER A 611 -24.40 9.06 -29.16
CA SER A 611 -24.87 9.82 -27.96
C SER A 611 -24.80 9.10 -26.59
N SER A 612 -23.74 9.39 -25.83
CA SER A 612 -23.53 8.91 -24.45
C SER A 612 -23.53 10.04 -23.40
N GLU A 613 -24.15 11.18 -23.66
CA GLU A 613 -24.19 12.31 -22.72
C GLU A 613 -25.57 12.61 -22.12
N SER A 614 -26.65 11.96 -22.58
CA SER A 614 -28.02 12.17 -22.04
C SER A 614 -28.50 11.08 -21.07
N LYS A 615 -27.76 9.97 -20.92
CA LYS A 615 -28.10 8.90 -19.95
C LYS A 615 -27.68 9.20 -18.52
N GLY A 616 -26.58 9.92 -18.31
CA GLY A 616 -26.02 10.17 -16.97
C GLY A 616 -26.87 11.09 -16.09
N PHE A 617 -27.68 11.96 -16.68
CA PHE A 617 -28.51 12.93 -15.94
C PHE A 617 -29.72 12.28 -15.26
N CYS A 618 -30.41 11.36 -15.95
CA CYS A 618 -31.57 10.66 -15.39
C CYS A 618 -31.16 9.70 -14.27
N ASP A 619 -30.02 9.02 -14.40
CA ASP A 619 -29.54 8.07 -13.39
C ASP A 619 -29.13 8.78 -12.08
N GLN A 620 -28.56 9.99 -12.16
CA GLN A 620 -28.17 10.77 -10.97
C GLN A 620 -29.37 11.33 -10.19
N VAL A 621 -30.43 11.76 -10.89
CA VAL A 621 -31.67 12.21 -10.24
C VAL A 621 -32.41 11.04 -9.59
N LEU A 622 -32.40 9.88 -10.24
CA LEU A 622 -33.00 8.66 -9.71
C LEU A 622 -32.26 8.16 -8.46
N ASP A 623 -30.92 8.15 -8.48
CA ASP A 623 -30.09 7.79 -7.33
C ASP A 623 -30.28 8.76 -6.16
N TYR A 624 -30.41 10.06 -6.44
CA TYR A 624 -30.67 11.04 -5.39
C TYR A 624 -32.05 10.82 -4.75
N LEU A 625 -33.12 10.62 -5.55
CA LEU A 625 -34.48 10.37 -5.04
C LEU A 625 -34.60 9.03 -4.28
N ILE A 626 -33.86 8.01 -4.69
CA ILE A 626 -33.75 6.74 -3.95
C ILE A 626 -33.03 6.96 -2.60
N THR A 627 -32.02 7.83 -2.57
CA THR A 627 -31.24 8.13 -1.35
C THR A 627 -32.07 8.89 -0.30
N ILE A 628 -33.06 9.69 -0.71
CA ILE A 628 -33.96 10.42 0.23
C ILE A 628 -35.19 9.60 0.66
N GLY A 629 -35.33 8.34 0.22
CA GLY A 629 -36.30 7.39 0.78
C GLY A 629 -37.77 7.68 0.45
N THR A 630 -38.09 8.35 -0.66
CA THR A 630 -39.48 8.61 -1.04
C THR A 630 -40.15 7.35 -1.61
N GLN A 631 -41.00 6.68 -0.82
CA GLN A 631 -41.82 5.53 -1.26
C GLN A 631 -43.06 5.92 -2.10
N ASN A 632 -42.97 6.93 -2.97
CA ASN A 632 -44.15 7.38 -3.71
C ASN A 632 -44.20 6.78 -5.13
N ARG A 633 -44.95 5.68 -5.29
CA ARG A 633 -45.07 4.91 -6.56
C ARG A 633 -45.61 5.72 -7.75
N GLN A 634 -46.21 6.89 -7.53
CA GLN A 634 -46.71 7.74 -8.62
C GLN A 634 -45.61 8.51 -9.36
N ILE A 635 -44.54 8.93 -8.67
CA ILE A 635 -43.41 9.66 -9.29
C ILE A 635 -42.60 8.75 -10.23
N LEU A 636 -42.36 7.51 -9.81
CA LEU A 636 -41.68 6.51 -10.62
C LEU A 636 -42.44 6.17 -11.91
N LYS A 637 -43.78 6.19 -11.89
CA LYS A 637 -44.61 5.88 -13.06
C LYS A 637 -44.53 6.95 -14.14
N LEU A 638 -44.52 8.23 -13.76
CA LEU A 638 -44.43 9.36 -14.69
C LEU A 638 -43.06 9.45 -15.40
N LEU A 639 -41.98 9.08 -14.72
CA LEU A 639 -40.63 9.07 -15.30
C LEU A 639 -40.44 7.92 -16.31
N THR A 640 -41.05 6.75 -16.09
CA THR A 640 -40.93 5.60 -17.00
C THR A 640 -41.74 5.72 -18.30
N THR A 641 -42.79 6.54 -18.36
CA THR A 641 -43.63 6.63 -19.57
C THR A 641 -43.09 7.58 -20.65
N ASN A 642 -42.13 8.45 -20.34
CA ASN A 642 -41.63 9.46 -21.30
C ASN A 642 -40.22 9.21 -21.86
N THR A 643 -39.60 8.06 -21.55
CA THR A 643 -38.29 7.69 -22.11
C THR A 643 -38.34 7.21 -23.57
N HIS A 644 -39.53 7.18 -24.20
CA HIS A 644 -39.69 6.70 -25.58
C HIS A 644 -39.78 7.80 -26.66
N ASN A 645 -39.93 9.08 -26.30
CA ASN A 645 -39.94 10.18 -27.28
C ASN A 645 -38.84 11.20 -26.96
N ASN A 646 -37.76 11.16 -27.76
CA ASN A 646 -36.62 12.07 -27.72
C ASN A 646 -37.01 13.53 -28.10
N SER A 647 -37.81 14.20 -27.28
CA SER A 647 -38.09 15.63 -27.43
C SER A 647 -38.42 16.25 -26.07
N ILE A 648 -37.48 17.04 -25.54
CA ILE A 648 -37.71 17.89 -24.37
C ILE A 648 -38.54 19.10 -24.82
N LYS A 649 -39.84 19.10 -24.53
CA LYS A 649 -40.65 20.32 -24.45
C LYS A 649 -40.87 20.64 -22.98
N ALA A 650 -40.61 21.89 -22.61
CA ALA A 650 -40.94 22.44 -21.30
C ALA A 650 -42.42 22.23 -21.00
N PHE A 651 -42.74 21.66 -19.83
CA PHE A 651 -44.11 21.52 -19.35
C PHE A 651 -44.40 22.58 -18.28
N GLU A 652 -45.45 23.36 -18.51
CA GLU A 652 -46.20 24.09 -17.50
C GLU A 652 -46.82 23.08 -16.52
N LEU A 653 -46.58 23.26 -15.21
CA LEU A 653 -47.26 22.51 -14.16
C LEU A 653 -48.58 23.21 -13.86
N SER A 654 -49.70 22.49 -14.04
CA SER A 654 -51.04 22.92 -13.63
C SER A 654 -51.17 22.90 -12.10
N ASP A 655 -51.91 23.88 -11.57
CA ASP A 655 -51.99 24.33 -10.17
C ASP A 655 -52.47 23.35 -9.08
N ASP A 656 -52.67 22.05 -9.34
CA ASP A 656 -53.34 21.14 -8.39
C ASP A 656 -52.48 19.95 -7.93
N LEU A 657 -51.30 20.21 -7.35
CA LEU A 657 -50.53 19.16 -6.65
C LEU A 657 -50.03 19.63 -5.27
N GLU A 658 -50.86 19.49 -4.24
CA GLU A 658 -50.43 19.65 -2.85
C GLU A 658 -49.55 18.46 -2.41
N LEU A 659 -48.25 18.71 -2.25
CA LEU A 659 -47.28 17.80 -1.65
C LEU A 659 -47.11 18.13 -0.17
N THR A 660 -47.74 17.34 0.71
CA THR A 660 -47.46 17.38 2.16
C THR A 660 -46.29 16.46 2.49
N LEU A 661 -45.15 17.04 2.86
CA LEU A 661 -43.98 16.33 3.41
C LEU A 661 -43.92 16.52 4.93
N PRO A 662 -43.73 15.45 5.74
CA PRO A 662 -43.50 15.61 7.16
C PRO A 662 -42.05 16.05 7.39
N VAL A 663 -41.84 17.34 7.65
CA VAL A 663 -40.50 17.91 7.93
C VAL A 663 -40.18 17.73 9.40
N SER A 664 -39.17 16.92 9.73
CA SER A 664 -38.65 16.79 11.10
C SER A 664 -37.30 17.49 11.32
N ASN A 665 -36.73 18.18 10.32
CA ASN A 665 -35.51 18.95 10.53
C ASN A 665 -35.29 20.10 9.53
N LEU A 666 -35.19 21.34 10.04
CA LEU A 666 -34.95 22.58 9.28
C LEU A 666 -33.59 22.62 8.55
N THR A 667 -32.68 21.71 8.87
CA THR A 667 -31.31 21.68 8.32
C THR A 667 -31.25 21.13 6.90
N ASP A 668 -32.19 20.24 6.54
CA ASP A 668 -32.21 19.61 5.21
C ASP A 668 -32.83 20.52 4.15
N LEU A 669 -33.79 21.38 4.54
CA LEU A 669 -34.33 22.44 3.68
C LEU A 669 -33.25 23.45 3.27
N ARG A 670 -32.41 23.90 4.20
CA ARG A 670 -31.30 24.83 3.88
C ARG A 670 -30.25 24.21 2.97
N ARG A 671 -29.97 22.92 3.12
CA ARG A 671 -29.04 22.21 2.24
C ARG A 671 -29.59 22.05 0.82
N LEU A 672 -30.90 21.85 0.70
CA LEU A 672 -31.56 21.77 -0.59
C LEU A 672 -31.56 23.13 -1.31
N GLU A 673 -31.84 24.22 -0.60
CA GLU A 673 -31.75 25.59 -1.12
C GLU A 673 -30.32 25.97 -1.55
N GLU A 674 -29.32 25.59 -0.75
CA GLU A 674 -27.91 25.82 -1.03
C GLU A 674 -27.42 24.99 -2.24
N TYR A 675 -27.98 23.80 -2.45
CA TYR A 675 -27.68 22.96 -3.62
C TYR A 675 -28.32 23.49 -4.91
N LEU A 676 -29.55 24.01 -4.82
CA LEU A 676 -30.30 24.56 -5.96
C LEU A 676 -29.77 25.94 -6.40
N SER A 677 -29.30 26.77 -5.47
CA SER A 677 -28.72 28.08 -5.77
C SER A 677 -27.34 28.02 -6.44
N ASN A 678 -26.58 26.93 -6.22
CA ASN A 678 -25.23 26.76 -6.76
C ASN A 678 -25.19 26.13 -8.17
N ASN A 679 -26.34 25.78 -8.76
CA ASN A 679 -26.43 25.22 -10.10
C ASN A 679 -27.18 26.17 -11.05
N THR A 680 -26.44 26.79 -11.98
CA THR A 680 -26.90 27.88 -12.87
C THR A 680 -28.01 27.53 -13.86
N ASN A 681 -28.41 26.25 -13.98
CA ASN A 681 -29.52 25.81 -14.83
C ASN A 681 -30.86 25.64 -14.08
N LEU A 682 -30.96 26.03 -12.80
CA LEU A 682 -32.15 25.84 -11.96
C LEU A 682 -32.75 27.13 -11.38
N SER A 683 -32.44 28.29 -11.95
CA SER A 683 -32.93 29.59 -11.45
C SER A 683 -34.46 29.74 -11.47
N ALA A 684 -35.16 29.01 -12.35
CA ALA A 684 -36.63 29.02 -12.42
C ALA A 684 -37.30 28.30 -11.24
N VAL A 685 -36.64 27.31 -10.62
CA VAL A 685 -37.21 26.51 -9.51
C VAL A 685 -37.01 27.22 -8.16
N ALA A 686 -35.88 27.91 -7.97
CA ALA A 686 -35.60 28.67 -6.77
C ALA A 686 -36.58 29.85 -6.58
N SER A 687 -36.98 30.52 -7.67
CA SER A 687 -37.91 31.65 -7.62
C SER A 687 -39.34 31.25 -7.24
N TYR A 688 -39.75 30.01 -7.53
CA TYR A 688 -41.06 29.48 -7.15
C TYR A 688 -41.12 29.10 -5.67
N LEU A 689 -40.04 28.50 -5.14
CA LEU A 689 -39.96 28.10 -3.73
C LEU A 689 -39.84 29.29 -2.77
N SER A 690 -39.18 30.38 -3.18
CA SER A 690 -39.14 31.62 -2.39
C SER A 690 -40.49 32.35 -2.27
N GLY A 691 -41.48 31.99 -3.10
CA GLY A 691 -42.83 32.56 -3.07
C GLY A 691 -43.80 31.88 -2.10
N LEU A 692 -43.45 30.70 -1.57
CA LEU A 692 -44.29 29.90 -0.67
C LEU A 692 -43.88 30.09 0.80
N GLY A 693 -43.62 31.34 1.19
CA GLY A 693 -43.47 31.72 2.59
C GLY A 693 -44.83 31.88 3.28
N GLY A 694 -45.33 30.79 3.86
CA GLY A 694 -46.51 30.74 4.73
C GLY A 694 -46.47 29.50 5.61
#